data_AF-A0A937CMC8-F1
#
_entry.id   AF-A0A937CMC8-F1
#
_cell.length_a   1.000
_cell.length_b   1.000
_cell.length_c   1.000
_cell.angle_alpha   90.00
_cell.angle_beta   90.00
_cell.angle_gamma   90.00
#
_symmetry.space_group_name_H-M   'P 1'
#
loop_
_entity.id
_entity.type
_entity.pdbx_description
1 polymer ?
#
loop_
_entity_poly.entity_id
_entity_poly.type
_entity_poly.pdbx_seq_one_letter_code
_entity_poly.pdbx_strand_id
1 'polypeptide(L)'
;MVSTFLSYNLVNRDLKANLERVGSSTTVARAAQYYKDNIGKVNTVEEFVGDYRLFSYAMKAHGLEDMTYAKAFMKKVLDSDLTDDNSFANKLTDDRYRKFAEAFQFSSGTAITQTSGQVEDVINSYKKNFELEAEAVSVANAYFKNTVTTITSVDQLLNNGSLRDYALDAFGLDKVYWNRDFLTNVLTSDVSDPGSFVNTLTAKNKSDYVALAAAFNFNAAGGLDAGVSAQDASQTNAVVEAYTFTVPSRTVPAAAELNKVDFENHIGLISNVSDLVNDARMLSYVKTAFGLPNSTLKATVENILTSDLSDPSNYATTMGGAKYEALARAFNFQADGSLASGTSAQTATQTATTSSLYMERYDDPQEEADDGIYEFYRSYIGGVDSFDELTGTKKLYNFVLAAFGFDPSTTKEATIKKALTSDLSDPKSFANTQKDGRFKEMAAAFNFNSDGEKTAPLLAQSQSTIQQTAKDYVILKTRYGHEDEKEDATKEAKYYADQVQNIRTVSDFLGNSRLVNFVLEANGIDPEGITKDFMKQLFESDLNDPKSFANQQSDHRFTEIVGSFNFGKDGNLATRETGIQGRYGQMMTQYLYLQQSLEEQTGEDNSGARLALYFKRMMPEINTAYDILGDPALLEVFRTTFDLPAEMSTMDIDKQKALVERHMDFAELQDPDKLEKFVGRFTAMYDLANGTDSDPTLALFSNNSGGISADTLLSIAQLKR
;
A
#
# COMPACT_ATOMS: atom_id res chain seq x y z
N MET A 1 42.67 40.93 3.86
CA MET A 1 41.67 40.05 3.21
C MET A 1 40.80 39.47 4.31
N VAL A 2 39.51 39.25 4.06
CA VAL A 2 38.64 38.53 5.02
C VAL A 2 39.13 37.09 5.09
N SER A 3 39.28 36.52 6.30
CA SER A 3 39.74 35.12 6.44
C SER A 3 38.76 34.15 5.78
N THR A 4 39.27 33.02 5.28
CA THR A 4 38.44 32.02 4.60
C THR A 4 37.33 31.51 5.49
N PHE A 5 37.60 31.28 6.77
CA PHE A 5 36.59 30.84 7.74
C PHE A 5 35.47 31.87 7.90
N LEU A 6 35.79 33.17 7.93
CA LEU A 6 34.77 34.21 8.08
C LEU A 6 33.90 34.31 6.82
N SER A 7 34.49 34.25 5.63
CA SER A 7 33.74 34.23 4.36
C SER A 7 32.79 33.01 4.28
N TYR A 8 33.27 31.82 4.61
CA TYR A 8 32.44 30.61 4.70
C TYR A 8 31.30 30.76 5.71
N ASN A 9 31.61 31.21 6.94
CA ASN A 9 30.63 31.30 8.02
C ASN A 9 29.53 32.35 7.74
N LEU A 10 29.88 33.48 7.12
CA LEU A 10 28.90 34.51 6.70
C LEU A 10 27.85 33.95 5.75
N VAL A 11 28.24 33.03 4.86
CA VAL A 11 27.33 32.36 3.93
C VAL A 11 26.56 31.25 4.65
N ASN A 12 27.27 30.36 5.33
CA ASN A 12 26.72 29.15 5.95
C ASN A 12 25.71 29.44 7.07
N ARG A 13 25.95 30.48 7.89
CA ARG A 13 25.09 30.83 9.02
C ARG A 13 23.66 31.21 8.61
N ASP A 14 23.50 31.79 7.42
CA ASP A 14 22.19 32.16 6.87
C ASP A 14 22.11 31.76 5.40
N LEU A 15 22.30 30.47 5.14
CA LEU A 15 22.33 29.92 3.79
C LEU A 15 21.08 30.31 2.99
N LYS A 16 19.91 30.29 3.64
CA LYS A 16 18.63 30.66 3.02
C LYS A 16 18.63 32.10 2.52
N ALA A 17 18.94 33.09 3.36
CA ALA A 17 18.96 34.48 2.92
C ALA A 17 20.02 34.74 1.84
N ASN A 18 21.15 34.03 1.91
CA ASN A 18 22.18 34.09 0.87
C ASN A 18 21.69 33.52 -0.47
N LEU A 19 20.99 32.37 -0.48
CA LEU A 19 20.36 31.80 -1.68
C LEU A 19 19.29 32.74 -2.26
N GLU A 20 18.46 33.35 -1.43
CA GLU A 20 17.45 34.33 -1.87
C GLU A 20 18.10 35.55 -2.53
N ARG A 21 19.21 36.05 -1.97
CA ARG A 21 19.98 37.17 -2.54
C ARG A 21 20.58 36.80 -3.90
N VAL A 22 21.20 35.61 -3.99
CA VAL A 22 21.78 35.10 -5.25
C VAL A 22 20.70 34.91 -6.31
N GLY A 23 19.56 34.32 -5.92
CA GLY A 23 18.38 34.13 -6.78
C GLY A 23 17.81 35.43 -7.32
N SER A 24 17.91 36.52 -6.56
CA SER A 24 17.45 37.85 -6.95
C SER A 24 18.42 38.60 -7.87
N SER A 25 19.63 38.07 -8.09
CA SER A 25 20.59 38.68 -9.02
C SER A 25 20.08 38.58 -10.46
N THR A 26 20.28 39.63 -11.27
CA THR A 26 19.69 39.76 -12.60
C THR A 26 19.99 38.55 -13.51
N THR A 27 21.21 38.04 -13.48
CA THR A 27 21.65 36.91 -14.32
C THR A 27 21.00 35.59 -13.88
N VAL A 28 21.04 35.28 -12.59
CA VAL A 28 20.45 34.07 -12.01
C VAL A 28 18.93 34.06 -12.20
N ALA A 29 18.27 35.17 -11.88
CA ALA A 29 16.82 35.32 -12.03
C ALA A 29 16.37 35.11 -13.48
N ARG A 30 17.09 35.67 -14.47
CA ARG A 30 16.77 35.48 -15.89
C ARG A 30 16.96 34.03 -16.35
N ALA A 31 18.03 33.38 -15.89
CA ALA A 31 18.30 31.99 -16.24
C ALA A 31 17.24 31.05 -15.63
N ALA A 32 16.91 31.23 -14.35
CA ALA A 32 15.86 30.49 -13.65
C ALA A 32 14.49 30.71 -14.29
N GLN A 33 14.15 31.95 -14.65
CA GLN A 33 12.89 32.28 -15.33
C GLN A 33 12.81 31.61 -16.71
N TYR A 34 13.88 31.67 -17.51
CA TYR A 34 13.92 30.98 -18.80
C TYR A 34 13.73 29.48 -18.65
N TYR A 35 14.38 28.86 -17.64
CA TYR A 35 14.20 27.44 -17.35
C TYR A 35 12.74 27.12 -17.02
N LYS A 36 12.16 27.83 -16.05
CA LYS A 36 10.76 27.66 -15.61
C LYS A 36 9.75 27.82 -16.75
N ASP A 37 9.95 28.80 -17.63
CA ASP A 37 9.01 29.10 -18.71
C ASP A 37 9.09 28.11 -19.89
N ASN A 38 10.15 27.32 -20.00
CA ASN A 38 10.41 26.51 -21.20
C ASN A 38 10.61 25.02 -20.93
N ILE A 39 11.04 24.59 -19.75
CA ILE A 39 11.32 23.17 -19.48
C ILE A 39 10.09 22.28 -19.67
N GLY A 40 8.90 22.75 -19.24
CA GLY A 40 7.64 22.01 -19.40
C GLY A 40 7.13 21.93 -20.85
N LYS A 41 7.77 22.60 -21.82
CA LYS A 41 7.45 22.52 -23.25
C LYS A 41 8.25 21.45 -23.97
N VAL A 42 9.28 20.90 -23.32
CA VAL A 42 10.21 19.91 -23.88
C VAL A 42 9.64 18.51 -23.67
N ASN A 43 9.67 17.70 -24.71
CA ASN A 43 9.11 16.34 -24.71
C ASN A 43 10.14 15.25 -25.05
N THR A 44 11.29 15.63 -25.62
CA THR A 44 12.31 14.67 -26.08
C THR A 44 13.70 15.04 -25.61
N VAL A 45 14.58 14.05 -25.51
CA VAL A 45 16.00 14.23 -25.18
C VAL A 45 16.67 15.15 -26.22
N GLU A 46 16.29 15.02 -27.49
CA GLU A 46 16.73 15.88 -28.60
C GLU A 46 16.41 17.36 -28.36
N GLU A 47 15.16 17.66 -28.01
CA GLU A 47 14.71 19.03 -27.73
C GLU A 47 15.44 19.61 -26.52
N PHE A 48 15.60 18.83 -25.45
CA PHE A 48 16.27 19.26 -24.24
C PHE A 48 17.75 19.60 -24.47
N VAL A 49 18.50 18.67 -25.04
CA VAL A 49 19.94 18.85 -25.33
C VAL A 49 20.18 19.85 -26.48
N GLY A 50 19.15 20.05 -27.31
CA GLY A 50 19.10 21.04 -28.39
C GLY A 50 19.00 22.48 -27.89
N ASP A 51 18.20 22.75 -26.86
CA ASP A 51 18.14 24.07 -26.21
C ASP A 51 19.33 24.25 -25.27
N TYR A 52 20.36 24.94 -25.76
CA TYR A 52 21.59 25.18 -24.99
C TYR A 52 21.32 25.87 -23.65
N ARG A 53 20.34 26.77 -23.54
CA ARG A 53 20.08 27.49 -22.29
C ARG A 53 19.45 26.59 -21.24
N LEU A 54 18.51 25.73 -21.63
CA LEU A 54 17.94 24.73 -20.73
C LEU A 54 18.99 23.71 -20.30
N PHE A 55 19.71 23.16 -21.28
CA PHE A 55 20.72 22.15 -21.04
C PHE A 55 21.87 22.68 -20.18
N SER A 56 22.42 23.86 -20.47
CA SER A 56 23.51 24.43 -19.66
C SER A 56 23.06 24.77 -18.24
N TYR A 57 21.81 25.25 -18.07
CA TYR A 57 21.25 25.52 -16.76
C TYR A 57 21.17 24.25 -15.91
N ALA A 58 20.61 23.18 -16.47
CA ALA A 58 20.53 21.88 -15.79
C ALA A 58 21.92 21.31 -15.49
N MET A 59 22.83 21.31 -16.48
CA MET A 59 24.19 20.78 -16.30
C MET A 59 24.91 21.52 -15.17
N LYS A 60 24.78 22.84 -15.11
CA LYS A 60 25.31 23.65 -14.01
C LYS A 60 24.70 23.29 -12.67
N ALA A 61 23.37 23.17 -12.60
CA ALA A 61 22.68 22.79 -11.36
C ALA A 61 23.28 21.50 -10.77
N HIS A 62 23.51 20.49 -11.60
CA HIS A 62 24.06 19.21 -11.17
C HIS A 62 25.60 19.17 -11.11
N GLY A 63 26.29 20.32 -11.17
CA GLY A 63 27.76 20.38 -11.06
C GLY A 63 28.51 19.83 -12.28
N LEU A 64 27.85 19.70 -13.42
CA LEU A 64 28.38 19.16 -14.68
C LEU A 64 28.64 20.27 -15.74
N GLU A 65 28.84 21.52 -15.33
CA GLU A 65 28.99 22.68 -16.24
C GLU A 65 30.13 22.48 -17.27
N ASP A 66 31.25 21.90 -16.84
CA ASP A 66 32.40 21.61 -17.71
C ASP A 66 32.10 20.54 -18.76
N MET A 67 31.05 19.75 -18.58
CA MET A 67 30.65 18.65 -19.45
C MET A 67 29.53 19.03 -20.43
N THR A 68 29.18 20.32 -20.52
CA THR A 68 28.17 20.85 -21.45
C THR A 68 28.49 20.60 -22.93
N TYR A 69 29.76 20.35 -23.28
CA TYR A 69 30.16 19.96 -24.65
C TYR A 69 29.78 18.50 -24.99
N ALA A 70 29.64 17.63 -23.98
CA ALA A 70 29.50 16.19 -24.14
C ALA A 70 28.05 15.75 -24.44
N LYS A 71 27.38 16.46 -25.37
CA LYS A 71 25.95 16.27 -25.68
C LYS A 71 25.58 14.81 -25.99
N ALA A 72 26.36 14.12 -26.82
CA ALA A 72 26.09 12.73 -27.18
C ALA A 72 26.21 11.76 -25.99
N PHE A 73 27.11 12.04 -25.06
CA PHE A 73 27.23 11.29 -23.81
C PHE A 73 25.99 11.52 -22.93
N MET A 74 25.59 12.79 -22.76
CA MET A 74 24.41 13.13 -21.96
C MET A 74 23.11 12.60 -22.55
N LYS A 75 22.99 12.47 -23.88
CA LYS A 75 21.86 11.76 -24.48
C LYS A 75 21.78 10.31 -23.99
N LYS A 76 22.90 9.57 -23.99
CA LYS A 76 22.92 8.20 -23.47
C LYS A 76 22.61 8.11 -21.97
N VAL A 77 23.03 9.10 -21.20
CA VAL A 77 22.68 9.21 -19.78
C VAL A 77 21.17 9.37 -19.62
N LEU A 78 20.56 10.29 -20.36
CA LEU A 78 19.12 10.57 -20.32
C LEU A 78 18.25 9.47 -20.93
N ASP A 79 18.76 8.71 -21.90
CA ASP A 79 18.10 7.55 -22.51
C ASP A 79 18.20 6.29 -21.63
N SER A 80 18.92 6.33 -20.50
CA SER A 80 19.11 5.17 -19.64
C SER A 80 17.85 4.84 -18.86
N ASP A 81 17.45 3.57 -18.89
CA ASP A 81 16.45 3.04 -17.96
C ASP A 81 17.08 2.90 -16.57
N LEU A 82 16.76 3.80 -15.65
CA LEU A 82 17.28 3.75 -14.29
C LEU A 82 16.77 2.53 -13.51
N THR A 83 15.74 1.86 -14.02
CA THR A 83 15.21 0.62 -13.44
C THR A 83 15.99 -0.64 -13.80
N ASP A 84 16.89 -0.55 -14.78
CA ASP A 84 17.85 -1.60 -15.10
C ASP A 84 19.21 -1.29 -14.46
N ASP A 85 19.64 -2.12 -13.52
CA ASP A 85 20.97 -2.04 -12.87
C ASP A 85 22.13 -2.05 -13.88
N ASN A 86 21.90 -2.58 -15.09
CA ASN A 86 22.89 -2.64 -16.15
C ASN A 86 22.87 -1.46 -17.13
N SER A 87 21.98 -0.49 -16.93
CA SER A 87 21.86 0.68 -17.79
C SER A 87 23.12 1.54 -17.78
N PHE A 88 23.26 2.38 -18.81
CA PHE A 88 24.48 3.17 -19.01
C PHE A 88 24.74 4.10 -17.83
N ALA A 89 23.73 4.85 -17.37
CA ALA A 89 23.84 5.72 -16.20
C ALA A 89 24.16 4.96 -14.90
N ASN A 90 23.58 3.78 -14.68
CA ASN A 90 23.83 2.97 -13.48
C ASN A 90 25.26 2.40 -13.40
N LYS A 91 25.96 2.30 -14.54
CA LYS A 91 27.36 1.84 -14.62
C LYS A 91 28.40 2.94 -14.50
N LEU A 92 28.00 4.22 -14.49
CA LEU A 92 28.93 5.32 -14.35
C LEU A 92 29.44 5.40 -12.91
N THR A 93 30.75 5.69 -12.78
CA THR A 93 31.38 5.89 -11.46
C THR A 93 30.98 7.22 -10.84
N ASP A 94 30.83 8.27 -11.66
CA ASP A 94 30.42 9.59 -11.20
C ASP A 94 28.89 9.64 -11.08
N ASP A 95 28.42 9.73 -9.84
CA ASP A 95 27.00 9.65 -9.51
C ASP A 95 26.18 10.83 -10.03
N ARG A 96 26.82 11.97 -10.29
CA ARG A 96 26.13 13.18 -10.76
C ARG A 96 25.39 12.94 -12.07
N TYR A 97 25.86 12.03 -12.92
CA TYR A 97 25.16 11.66 -14.15
C TYR A 97 23.89 10.86 -13.90
N ARG A 98 23.89 9.96 -12.91
CA ARG A 98 22.69 9.21 -12.52
C ARG A 98 21.66 10.14 -11.89
N LYS A 99 22.08 11.01 -10.97
CA LYS A 99 21.23 12.06 -10.37
C LYS A 99 20.68 13.03 -11.41
N PHE A 100 21.49 13.35 -12.43
CA PHE A 100 21.01 14.13 -13.57
C PHE A 100 19.91 13.38 -14.32
N ALA A 101 20.13 12.13 -14.72
CA ALA A 101 19.11 11.33 -15.39
C ALA A 101 17.83 11.18 -14.54
N GLU A 102 17.96 11.00 -13.23
CA GLU A 102 16.81 10.90 -12.33
C GLU A 102 15.95 12.17 -12.32
N ALA A 103 16.60 13.34 -12.33
CA ALA A 103 15.93 14.62 -12.39
C ALA A 103 15.19 14.85 -13.71
N PHE A 104 15.43 14.04 -14.75
CA PHE A 104 14.78 14.15 -16.05
C PHE A 104 14.19 12.83 -16.54
N GLN A 105 12.88 12.68 -16.43
CA GLN A 105 12.15 11.47 -16.81
C GLN A 105 11.74 11.52 -18.29
N PHE A 106 12.59 10.98 -19.17
CA PHE A 106 12.27 10.84 -20.60
C PHE A 106 11.57 9.53 -20.96
N SER A 107 11.62 8.52 -20.07
CA SER A 107 10.83 7.30 -20.21
C SER A 107 9.45 7.48 -19.58
N SER A 108 8.38 7.19 -20.34
CA SER A 108 7.06 7.06 -19.75
C SER A 108 7.06 5.83 -18.83
N GLY A 109 6.47 5.94 -17.62
CA GLY A 109 6.31 4.79 -16.73
C GLY A 109 5.68 3.59 -17.44
N THR A 110 6.01 2.38 -17.01
CA THR A 110 5.56 1.16 -17.69
C THR A 110 4.04 1.06 -17.66
N ALA A 111 3.41 0.98 -18.84
CA ALA A 111 1.96 0.84 -18.94
C ALA A 111 1.53 -0.56 -18.49
N ILE A 112 0.72 -0.61 -17.43
CA ILE A 112 0.25 -1.84 -16.80
C ILE A 112 -1.21 -1.65 -16.40
N THR A 113 -2.04 -2.68 -16.57
CA THR A 113 -3.47 -2.60 -16.24
C THR A 113 -3.71 -2.41 -14.75
N GLN A 114 -2.89 -3.03 -13.92
CA GLN A 114 -2.90 -2.90 -12.46
C GLN A 114 -1.49 -3.04 -11.88
N THR A 115 -1.21 -2.35 -10.79
CA THR A 115 -0.09 -2.64 -9.88
C THR A 115 -0.40 -3.88 -9.05
N SER A 116 0.61 -4.46 -8.40
CA SER A 116 0.42 -5.56 -7.44
C SER A 116 -0.58 -5.20 -6.33
N GLY A 117 -0.50 -3.98 -5.78
CA GLY A 117 -1.48 -3.49 -4.82
C GLY A 117 -2.88 -3.36 -5.37
N GLN A 118 -3.05 -2.84 -6.58
CA GLN A 118 -4.36 -2.76 -7.22
C GLN A 118 -4.99 -4.14 -7.43
N VAL A 119 -4.18 -5.17 -7.73
CA VAL A 119 -4.65 -6.56 -7.79
C VAL A 119 -5.16 -7.03 -6.43
N GLU A 120 -4.42 -6.76 -5.35
CA GLU A 120 -4.88 -7.06 -3.98
C GLU A 120 -6.14 -6.28 -3.62
N ASP A 121 -6.26 -5.01 -4.00
CA ASP A 121 -7.41 -4.18 -3.70
C ASP A 121 -8.69 -4.82 -4.28
N VAL A 122 -8.65 -5.29 -5.54
CA VAL A 122 -9.79 -6.01 -6.14
C VAL A 122 -10.11 -7.30 -5.39
N ILE A 123 -9.10 -8.10 -5.04
CA ILE A 123 -9.30 -9.35 -4.31
C ILE A 123 -9.89 -9.08 -2.92
N ASN A 124 -9.40 -8.06 -2.22
CA ASN A 124 -9.89 -7.67 -0.91
C ASN A 124 -11.31 -7.11 -0.97
N SER A 125 -11.65 -6.33 -2.01
CA SER A 125 -13.03 -5.90 -2.25
C SER A 125 -13.97 -7.09 -2.50
N TYR A 126 -13.51 -8.11 -3.22
CA TYR A 126 -14.26 -9.36 -3.39
C TYR A 126 -14.50 -10.08 -2.06
N LYS A 127 -13.45 -10.26 -1.25
CA LYS A 127 -13.56 -10.86 0.09
C LYS A 127 -14.53 -10.10 0.99
N LYS A 128 -14.43 -8.77 0.99
CA LYS A 128 -15.28 -7.87 1.78
C LYS A 128 -16.77 -8.01 1.41
N ASN A 129 -17.11 -8.33 0.17
CA ASN A 129 -18.52 -8.52 -0.19
C ASN A 129 -19.15 -9.72 0.51
N PHE A 130 -18.38 -10.74 0.87
CA PHE A 130 -18.88 -11.85 1.70
C PHE A 130 -19.18 -11.43 3.13
N GLU A 131 -18.34 -10.56 3.71
CA GLU A 131 -18.58 -9.99 5.04
C GLU A 131 -19.83 -9.11 5.04
N LEU A 132 -20.00 -8.27 4.01
CA LEU A 132 -21.18 -7.43 3.83
C LEU A 132 -22.45 -8.27 3.62
N GLU A 133 -22.38 -9.37 2.88
CA GLU A 133 -23.49 -10.31 2.71
C GLU A 133 -23.87 -10.96 4.05
N ALA A 134 -22.89 -11.43 4.82
CA ALA A 134 -23.11 -12.01 6.14
C ALA A 134 -23.77 -11.01 7.11
N GLU A 135 -23.30 -9.76 7.11
CA GLU A 135 -23.89 -8.68 7.91
C GLU A 135 -25.33 -8.40 7.47
N ALA A 136 -25.58 -8.31 6.16
CA ALA A 136 -26.91 -8.08 5.62
C ALA A 136 -27.90 -9.19 6.03
N VAL A 137 -27.48 -10.46 6.00
CA VAL A 137 -28.31 -11.59 6.48
C VAL A 137 -28.62 -11.44 7.97
N SER A 138 -27.63 -11.12 8.80
CA SER A 138 -27.81 -10.93 10.24
C SER A 138 -28.80 -9.80 10.55
N VAL A 139 -28.64 -8.65 9.89
CA VAL A 139 -29.54 -7.49 10.03
C VAL A 139 -30.95 -7.83 9.58
N ALA A 140 -31.11 -8.52 8.44
CA ALA A 140 -32.40 -8.94 7.93
C ALA A 140 -33.10 -9.92 8.89
N ASN A 141 -32.38 -10.91 9.41
CA ASN A 141 -32.88 -11.88 10.39
C ASN A 141 -33.39 -11.18 11.66
N ALA A 142 -32.62 -10.21 12.18
CA ALA A 142 -33.01 -9.45 13.36
C ALA A 142 -34.25 -8.58 13.11
N TYR A 143 -34.30 -7.90 11.94
CA TYR A 143 -35.45 -7.11 11.54
C TYR A 143 -36.72 -7.96 11.45
N PHE A 144 -36.65 -9.12 10.78
CA PHE A 144 -37.77 -10.02 10.60
C PHE A 144 -38.31 -10.52 11.95
N LYS A 145 -37.45 -11.09 12.81
CA LYS A 145 -37.83 -11.61 14.14
C LYS A 145 -38.56 -10.57 15.00
N ASN A 146 -38.07 -9.33 14.99
CA ASN A 146 -38.63 -8.26 15.81
C ASN A 146 -39.94 -7.70 15.25
N THR A 147 -40.08 -7.67 13.92
CA THR A 147 -41.19 -6.97 13.27
C THR A 147 -42.36 -7.90 12.97
N VAL A 148 -42.12 -9.17 12.63
CA VAL A 148 -43.18 -10.10 12.21
C VAL A 148 -44.24 -10.35 13.29
N THR A 149 -43.83 -10.29 14.56
CA THR A 149 -44.73 -10.45 15.72
C THR A 149 -45.73 -9.28 15.89
N THR A 150 -45.47 -8.14 15.24
CA THR A 150 -46.35 -6.96 15.26
C THR A 150 -47.42 -6.98 14.18
N ILE A 151 -47.33 -7.91 13.23
CA ILE A 151 -48.24 -8.01 12.09
C ILE A 151 -49.54 -8.69 12.53
N THR A 152 -50.67 -8.13 12.09
CA THR A 152 -52.02 -8.59 12.45
C THR A 152 -52.91 -8.89 11.25
N SER A 153 -52.44 -8.64 10.03
CA SER A 153 -53.16 -8.97 8.81
C SER A 153 -52.22 -9.23 7.62
N VAL A 154 -52.73 -9.96 6.62
CA VAL A 154 -52.07 -10.18 5.33
C VAL A 154 -51.73 -8.85 4.67
N ASP A 155 -52.65 -7.87 4.74
CA ASP A 155 -52.42 -6.55 4.18
C ASP A 155 -51.24 -5.83 4.82
N GLN A 156 -51.06 -5.94 6.14
CA GLN A 156 -49.91 -5.36 6.85
C GLN A 156 -48.59 -6.03 6.43
N LEU A 157 -48.59 -7.36 6.26
CA LEU A 157 -47.43 -8.09 5.76
C LEU A 157 -47.05 -7.64 4.35
N LEU A 158 -48.01 -7.65 3.41
CA LEU A 158 -47.76 -7.36 2.00
C LEU A 158 -47.43 -5.87 1.74
N ASN A 159 -47.90 -4.96 2.60
CA ASN A 159 -47.56 -3.53 2.55
C ASN A 159 -46.17 -3.22 3.12
N ASN A 160 -45.63 -4.09 3.97
CA ASN A 160 -44.26 -3.98 4.44
C ASN A 160 -43.33 -4.68 3.43
N GLY A 161 -42.72 -3.89 2.55
CA GLY A 161 -41.81 -4.40 1.51
C GLY A 161 -40.71 -5.29 2.07
N SER A 162 -40.05 -4.88 3.15
CA SER A 162 -38.98 -5.65 3.77
C SER A 162 -39.44 -7.01 4.30
N LEU A 163 -40.58 -7.08 4.99
CA LEU A 163 -41.09 -8.37 5.51
C LEU A 163 -41.62 -9.28 4.40
N ARG A 164 -42.32 -8.70 3.42
CA ARG A 164 -42.79 -9.45 2.25
C ARG A 164 -41.61 -10.02 1.48
N ASP A 165 -40.63 -9.20 1.14
CA ASP A 165 -39.49 -9.61 0.32
C ASP A 165 -38.65 -10.65 1.07
N TYR A 166 -38.45 -10.47 2.39
CA TYR A 166 -37.80 -11.47 3.24
C TYR A 166 -38.55 -12.82 3.21
N ALA A 167 -39.87 -12.81 3.37
CA ALA A 167 -40.68 -14.03 3.34
C ALA A 167 -40.65 -14.71 1.96
N LEU A 168 -40.66 -13.93 0.87
CA LEU A 168 -40.56 -14.47 -0.49
C LEU A 168 -39.16 -15.05 -0.75
N ASP A 169 -38.11 -14.32 -0.40
CA ASP A 169 -36.71 -14.74 -0.55
C ASP A 169 -36.43 -16.03 0.25
N ALA A 170 -36.98 -16.15 1.46
CA ALA A 170 -36.85 -17.35 2.30
C ALA A 170 -37.34 -18.64 1.64
N PHE A 171 -38.33 -18.53 0.74
CA PHE A 171 -38.90 -19.67 0.02
C PHE A 171 -38.53 -19.67 -1.48
N GLY A 172 -37.55 -18.87 -1.90
CA GLY A 172 -37.12 -18.80 -3.30
C GLY A 172 -38.18 -18.27 -4.27
N LEU A 173 -39.13 -17.47 -3.78
CA LEU A 173 -40.22 -16.90 -4.58
C LEU A 173 -39.80 -15.55 -5.19
N ASP A 174 -40.32 -15.24 -6.38
CA ASP A 174 -40.01 -14.00 -7.09
C ASP A 174 -40.55 -12.77 -6.34
N LYS A 175 -39.64 -11.91 -5.85
CA LYS A 175 -39.96 -10.62 -5.20
C LYS A 175 -40.12 -9.45 -6.16
N VAL A 176 -39.66 -9.57 -7.41
CA VAL A 176 -39.70 -8.51 -8.42
C VAL A 176 -41.05 -8.49 -9.11
N TYR A 177 -41.59 -9.66 -9.49
CA TYR A 177 -42.82 -9.80 -10.25
C TYR A 177 -43.89 -10.58 -9.51
N TRP A 178 -44.26 -10.11 -8.30
CA TRP A 178 -45.33 -10.70 -7.49
C TRP A 178 -46.70 -10.05 -7.73
N ASN A 179 -47.77 -10.82 -7.52
CA ASN A 179 -49.16 -10.34 -7.60
C ASN A 179 -49.80 -10.33 -6.21
N ARG A 180 -50.38 -9.19 -5.81
CA ARG A 180 -50.98 -9.01 -4.48
C ARG A 180 -52.13 -9.96 -4.22
N ASP A 181 -53.13 -10.00 -5.11
CA ASP A 181 -54.32 -10.83 -4.91
C ASP A 181 -53.95 -12.32 -4.86
N PHE A 182 -52.97 -12.72 -5.68
CA PHE A 182 -52.43 -14.08 -5.64
C PHE A 182 -51.79 -14.40 -4.29
N LEU A 183 -50.87 -13.57 -3.79
CA LEU A 183 -50.25 -13.80 -2.48
C LEU A 183 -51.26 -13.71 -1.33
N THR A 184 -52.27 -12.85 -1.42
CA THR A 184 -53.36 -12.83 -0.44
C THR A 184 -54.07 -14.17 -0.40
N ASN A 185 -54.45 -14.75 -1.56
CA ASN A 185 -55.08 -16.06 -1.62
C ASN A 185 -54.15 -17.19 -1.12
N VAL A 186 -52.83 -17.07 -1.34
CA VAL A 186 -51.85 -18.00 -0.76
C VAL A 186 -51.86 -17.91 0.77
N LEU A 187 -51.68 -16.70 1.32
CA LEU A 187 -51.53 -16.47 2.75
C LEU A 187 -52.80 -16.69 3.57
N THR A 188 -53.99 -16.66 2.96
CA THR A 188 -55.26 -17.00 3.62
C THR A 188 -55.71 -18.45 3.42
N SER A 189 -54.89 -19.27 2.76
CA SER A 189 -55.22 -20.68 2.51
C SER A 189 -54.98 -21.56 3.74
N ASP A 190 -55.96 -22.40 4.06
CA ASP A 190 -55.77 -23.51 4.99
C ASP A 190 -54.98 -24.64 4.29
N VAL A 191 -53.75 -24.87 4.72
CA VAL A 191 -52.87 -25.90 4.15
C VAL A 191 -53.37 -27.33 4.43
N SER A 192 -54.25 -27.52 5.41
CA SER A 192 -54.83 -28.82 5.75
C SER A 192 -56.05 -29.19 4.91
N ASP A 193 -56.72 -28.21 4.29
CA ASP A 193 -57.85 -28.42 3.39
C ASP A 193 -57.38 -28.75 1.97
N PRO A 194 -57.64 -29.96 1.43
CA PRO A 194 -57.28 -30.32 0.06
C PRO A 194 -57.88 -29.41 -1.02
N GLY A 195 -58.99 -28.71 -0.71
CA GLY A 195 -59.67 -27.77 -1.59
C GLY A 195 -59.15 -26.33 -1.55
N SER A 196 -58.20 -26.01 -0.67
CA SER A 196 -57.68 -24.64 -0.52
C SER A 196 -56.93 -24.15 -1.75
N PHE A 197 -56.78 -22.83 -1.88
CA PHE A 197 -56.17 -22.22 -3.06
C PHE A 197 -54.75 -22.75 -3.30
N VAL A 198 -53.89 -22.78 -2.27
CA VAL A 198 -52.52 -23.34 -2.39
C VAL A 198 -52.50 -24.81 -2.76
N ASN A 199 -53.46 -25.62 -2.27
CA ASN A 199 -53.53 -27.04 -2.57
C ASN A 199 -54.09 -27.35 -3.97
N THR A 200 -54.77 -26.39 -4.60
CA THR A 200 -55.28 -26.51 -5.97
C THR A 200 -54.36 -25.88 -7.03
N LEU A 201 -53.27 -25.21 -6.64
CA LEU A 201 -52.28 -24.66 -7.56
C LEU A 201 -51.68 -25.74 -8.48
N THR A 202 -51.50 -25.39 -9.76
CA THR A 202 -50.80 -26.22 -10.75
C THR A 202 -49.40 -25.69 -11.07
N ALA A 203 -48.94 -24.67 -10.34
CA ALA A 203 -47.63 -24.06 -10.53
C ALA A 203 -46.49 -25.02 -10.14
N LYS A 204 -45.35 -24.93 -10.83
CA LYS A 204 -44.18 -25.79 -10.54
C LYS A 204 -43.65 -25.60 -9.12
N ASN A 205 -43.71 -24.39 -8.60
CA ASN A 205 -43.32 -23.97 -7.25
C ASN A 205 -44.48 -24.05 -6.24
N LYS A 206 -45.45 -24.95 -6.44
CA LYS A 206 -46.57 -25.15 -5.51
C LYS A 206 -46.09 -25.40 -4.08
N SER A 207 -45.06 -26.23 -3.90
CA SER A 207 -44.49 -26.53 -2.57
C SER A 207 -44.08 -25.28 -1.82
N ASP A 208 -43.55 -24.30 -2.52
CA ASP A 208 -42.96 -23.09 -1.95
C ASP A 208 -44.09 -22.14 -1.50
N TYR A 209 -45.19 -22.08 -2.24
CA TYR A 209 -46.40 -21.37 -1.82
C TYR A 209 -47.13 -22.06 -0.66
N VAL A 210 -47.13 -23.40 -0.60
CA VAL A 210 -47.66 -24.14 0.55
C VAL A 210 -46.80 -23.87 1.80
N ALA A 211 -45.48 -23.85 1.66
CA ALA A 211 -44.57 -23.51 2.75
C ALA A 211 -44.76 -22.05 3.21
N LEU A 212 -44.93 -21.11 2.28
CA LEU A 212 -45.25 -19.72 2.60
C LEU A 212 -46.57 -19.60 3.36
N ALA A 213 -47.63 -20.30 2.94
CA ALA A 213 -48.90 -20.29 3.65
C ALA A 213 -48.78 -20.89 5.05
N ALA A 214 -48.11 -22.04 5.19
CA ALA A 214 -47.88 -22.70 6.48
C ALA A 214 -47.03 -21.87 7.44
N ALA A 215 -46.24 -20.93 6.93
CA ALA A 215 -45.40 -20.05 7.73
C ALA A 215 -46.21 -19.00 8.51
N PHE A 216 -47.48 -18.74 8.18
CA PHE A 216 -48.29 -17.70 8.82
C PHE A 216 -49.66 -18.22 9.28
N ASN A 217 -50.21 -17.63 10.35
CA ASN A 217 -51.47 -18.04 10.96
C ASN A 217 -52.66 -17.15 10.57
N PHE A 218 -52.67 -16.57 9.36
CA PHE A 218 -53.78 -15.73 8.93
C PHE A 218 -55.03 -16.56 8.66
N ASN A 219 -56.19 -16.06 9.09
CA ASN A 219 -57.48 -16.70 8.81
C ASN A 219 -57.97 -16.37 7.39
N ALA A 220 -59.06 -17.02 6.96
CA ALA A 220 -59.64 -16.83 5.62
C ALA A 220 -60.06 -15.37 5.30
N ALA A 221 -60.26 -14.52 6.32
CA ALA A 221 -60.56 -13.10 6.15
C ALA A 221 -59.29 -12.22 6.01
N GLY A 222 -58.10 -12.80 6.09
CA GLY A 222 -56.82 -12.09 6.02
C GLY A 222 -56.39 -11.41 7.32
N GLY A 223 -57.06 -11.69 8.44
CA GLY A 223 -56.71 -11.22 9.78
C GLY A 223 -56.17 -12.36 10.66
N LEU A 224 -56.14 -12.14 11.97
CA LEU A 224 -55.79 -13.16 12.97
C LEU A 224 -56.98 -13.46 13.88
N ASP A 225 -57.06 -14.70 14.33
CA ASP A 225 -58.00 -15.10 15.38
C ASP A 225 -57.55 -14.56 16.75
N ALA A 226 -58.49 -14.44 17.69
CA ALA A 226 -58.21 -13.85 18.99
C ALA A 226 -57.12 -14.62 19.76
N GLY A 227 -56.04 -13.92 20.11
CA GLY A 227 -54.89 -14.50 20.83
C GLY A 227 -53.89 -15.24 19.96
N VAL A 228 -54.08 -15.28 18.64
CA VAL A 228 -53.15 -15.86 17.67
C VAL A 228 -52.23 -14.77 17.12
N SER A 229 -50.93 -15.04 17.08
CA SER A 229 -49.93 -14.18 16.43
C SER A 229 -49.74 -14.60 14.97
N ALA A 230 -49.27 -13.67 14.12
CA ALA A 230 -49.01 -13.96 12.70
C ALA A 230 -48.04 -15.13 12.49
N GLN A 231 -47.07 -15.31 13.40
CA GLN A 231 -46.23 -16.49 13.50
C GLN A 231 -46.07 -16.89 14.96
N ASP A 232 -45.96 -18.18 15.23
CA ASP A 232 -45.40 -18.69 16.48
C ASP A 232 -43.86 -18.75 16.42
N ALA A 233 -43.23 -19.14 17.53
CA ALA A 233 -41.77 -19.21 17.63
C ALA A 233 -41.15 -20.25 16.67
N SER A 234 -41.84 -21.38 16.43
CA SER A 234 -41.37 -22.43 15.54
C SER A 234 -41.43 -21.97 14.09
N GLN A 235 -42.55 -21.36 13.68
CA GLN A 235 -42.73 -20.77 12.35
C GLN A 235 -41.70 -19.65 12.11
N THR A 236 -41.49 -18.77 13.09
CA THR A 236 -40.50 -17.69 12.99
C THR A 236 -39.09 -18.26 12.78
N ASN A 237 -38.70 -19.27 13.55
CA ASN A 237 -37.39 -19.92 13.41
C ASN A 237 -37.25 -20.62 12.05
N ALA A 238 -38.30 -21.30 11.57
CA ALA A 238 -38.28 -21.98 10.28
C ALA A 238 -38.12 -21.00 9.10
N VAL A 239 -38.79 -19.84 9.12
CA VAL A 239 -38.61 -18.82 8.07
C VAL A 239 -37.21 -18.19 8.14
N VAL A 240 -36.71 -17.93 9.35
CA VAL A 240 -35.35 -17.41 9.53
C VAL A 240 -34.30 -18.39 9.03
N GLU A 241 -34.46 -19.68 9.35
CA GLU A 241 -33.59 -20.73 8.87
C GLU A 241 -33.63 -20.84 7.34
N ALA A 242 -34.83 -20.89 6.75
CA ALA A 242 -35.01 -20.94 5.30
C ALA A 242 -34.35 -19.73 4.60
N TYR A 243 -34.52 -18.52 5.12
CA TYR A 243 -33.83 -17.32 4.63
C TYR A 243 -32.31 -17.45 4.72
N THR A 244 -31.81 -17.87 5.87
CA THR A 244 -30.38 -17.94 6.17
C THR A 244 -29.63 -18.97 5.31
N PHE A 245 -30.31 -20.01 4.84
CA PHE A 245 -29.73 -21.03 3.96
C PHE A 245 -30.03 -20.83 2.46
N THR A 246 -31.05 -20.05 2.10
CA THR A 246 -31.48 -19.88 0.69
C THR A 246 -30.92 -18.63 0.04
N VAL A 247 -30.80 -17.54 0.81
CA VAL A 247 -30.51 -16.20 0.27
C VAL A 247 -29.02 -15.93 0.06
N PRO A 248 -28.12 -16.18 1.04
CA PRO A 248 -26.72 -15.86 0.83
C PRO A 248 -26.09 -16.77 -0.23
N SER A 249 -25.10 -16.24 -0.95
CA SER A 249 -24.33 -16.97 -1.96
C SER A 249 -23.48 -18.11 -1.39
N ARG A 250 -23.24 -18.08 -0.08
CA ARG A 250 -22.38 -19.00 0.66
C ARG A 250 -22.88 -19.26 2.09
N THR A 251 -22.25 -20.19 2.80
CA THR A 251 -22.54 -20.37 4.21
C THR A 251 -22.00 -19.16 4.96
N VAL A 252 -22.87 -18.48 5.71
CA VAL A 252 -22.52 -17.31 6.51
C VAL A 252 -22.46 -17.70 8.00
N PRO A 253 -21.82 -16.89 8.87
CA PRO A 253 -21.76 -17.16 10.31
C PRO A 253 -23.12 -17.44 10.96
N ALA A 254 -24.19 -16.76 10.52
CA ALA A 254 -25.55 -17.02 11.00
C ALA A 254 -26.04 -18.44 10.65
N ALA A 255 -25.71 -18.95 9.45
CA ALA A 255 -26.04 -20.30 9.03
C ALA A 255 -25.23 -21.34 9.82
N ALA A 256 -23.94 -21.04 10.06
CA ALA A 256 -23.07 -21.87 10.88
C ALA A 256 -23.61 -22.00 12.32
N GLU A 257 -24.05 -20.91 12.93
CA GLU A 257 -24.64 -20.95 14.27
C GLU A 257 -25.93 -21.77 14.30
N LEU A 258 -26.79 -21.68 13.27
CA LEU A 258 -27.99 -22.51 13.18
C LEU A 258 -27.64 -24.01 13.09
N ASN A 259 -26.63 -24.37 12.30
CA ASN A 259 -26.15 -25.76 12.23
C ASN A 259 -25.55 -26.24 13.56
N LYS A 260 -24.85 -25.36 14.29
CA LYS A 260 -24.31 -25.66 15.61
C LYS A 260 -25.44 -25.91 16.63
N VAL A 261 -26.42 -25.02 16.69
CA VAL A 261 -27.58 -25.16 17.58
C VAL A 261 -28.36 -26.43 17.25
N ASP A 262 -28.53 -26.75 15.97
CA ASP A 262 -29.15 -27.99 15.51
C ASP A 262 -28.38 -29.22 16.02
N PHE A 263 -27.06 -29.27 15.83
CA PHE A 263 -26.21 -30.36 16.34
C PHE A 263 -26.31 -30.52 17.86
N GLU A 264 -26.20 -29.42 18.61
CA GLU A 264 -26.25 -29.42 20.07
C GLU A 264 -27.59 -29.92 20.62
N ASN A 265 -28.70 -29.64 19.92
CA ASN A 265 -30.03 -30.11 20.30
C ASN A 265 -30.27 -31.59 19.94
N HIS A 266 -29.68 -32.09 18.86
CA HIS A 266 -29.94 -33.45 18.36
C HIS A 266 -28.94 -34.49 18.84
N ILE A 267 -27.69 -34.13 19.14
CA ILE A 267 -26.64 -35.11 19.47
C ILE A 267 -26.96 -35.95 20.71
N GLY A 268 -27.72 -35.41 21.66
CA GLY A 268 -28.18 -36.13 22.86
C GLY A 268 -29.23 -37.22 22.57
N LEU A 269 -29.86 -37.20 21.39
CA LEU A 269 -30.88 -38.16 20.97
C LEU A 269 -30.29 -39.35 20.20
N ILE A 270 -29.03 -39.26 19.80
CA ILE A 270 -28.33 -40.28 19.03
C ILE A 270 -28.00 -41.47 19.92
N SER A 271 -28.46 -42.66 19.52
CA SER A 271 -28.30 -43.91 20.30
C SER A 271 -27.41 -44.95 19.62
N ASN A 272 -27.25 -44.83 18.31
CA ASN A 272 -26.41 -45.67 17.48
C ASN A 272 -25.67 -44.82 16.44
N VAL A 273 -24.48 -45.24 16.02
CA VAL A 273 -23.70 -44.55 14.98
C VAL A 273 -24.51 -44.36 13.70
N SER A 274 -25.37 -45.33 13.36
CA SER A 274 -26.23 -45.27 12.19
C SER A 274 -27.28 -44.15 12.28
N ASP A 275 -27.74 -43.77 13.47
CA ASP A 275 -28.65 -42.63 13.66
C ASP A 275 -27.95 -41.33 13.19
N LEU A 276 -26.67 -41.16 13.56
CA LEU A 276 -25.86 -39.99 13.19
C LEU A 276 -25.54 -39.96 11.70
N VAL A 277 -25.04 -41.06 11.15
CA VAL A 277 -24.55 -41.08 9.76
C VAL A 277 -25.69 -41.18 8.73
N ASN A 278 -26.93 -41.49 9.15
CA ASN A 278 -28.12 -41.42 8.29
C ASN A 278 -28.75 -40.02 8.25
N ASP A 279 -28.50 -39.19 9.26
CA ASP A 279 -28.89 -37.79 9.22
C ASP A 279 -27.89 -37.00 8.37
N ALA A 280 -28.36 -36.46 7.24
CA ALA A 280 -27.50 -35.77 6.28
C ALA A 280 -26.87 -34.49 6.86
N ARG A 281 -27.60 -33.77 7.72
CA ARG A 281 -27.14 -32.53 8.34
C ARG A 281 -26.09 -32.83 9.41
N MET A 282 -26.33 -33.84 10.26
CA MET A 282 -25.35 -34.30 11.26
C MET A 282 -24.09 -34.88 10.63
N LEU A 283 -24.23 -35.72 9.60
CA LEU A 283 -23.08 -36.24 8.89
C LEU A 283 -22.26 -35.11 8.25
N SER A 284 -22.91 -34.12 7.64
CA SER A 284 -22.24 -32.95 7.07
C SER A 284 -21.51 -32.15 8.16
N TYR A 285 -22.17 -31.90 9.29
CA TYR A 285 -21.60 -31.17 10.42
C TYR A 285 -20.32 -31.83 10.94
N VAL A 286 -20.37 -33.15 11.16
CA VAL A 286 -19.23 -33.94 11.65
C VAL A 286 -18.10 -33.98 10.63
N LYS A 287 -18.41 -34.13 9.33
CA LYS A 287 -17.39 -34.05 8.28
C LYS A 287 -16.66 -32.71 8.33
N THR A 288 -17.40 -31.61 8.35
CA THR A 288 -16.85 -30.24 8.43
C THR A 288 -16.01 -30.05 9.68
N ALA A 289 -16.53 -30.39 10.86
CA ALA A 289 -15.83 -30.24 12.14
C ALA A 289 -14.45 -30.93 12.12
N PHE A 290 -14.35 -32.12 11.55
CA PHE A 290 -13.10 -32.88 11.49
C PHE A 290 -12.33 -32.74 10.16
N GLY A 291 -12.69 -31.74 9.34
CA GLY A 291 -12.03 -31.42 8.08
C GLY A 291 -12.05 -32.56 7.07
N LEU A 292 -13.07 -33.42 7.09
CA LEU A 292 -13.24 -34.49 6.12
C LEU A 292 -13.84 -33.93 4.82
N PRO A 293 -13.32 -34.32 3.64
CA PRO A 293 -13.92 -33.91 2.37
C PRO A 293 -15.41 -34.27 2.30
N ASN A 294 -16.24 -33.41 1.69
CA ASN A 294 -17.67 -33.70 1.52
C ASN A 294 -17.94 -35.01 0.78
N SER A 295 -17.03 -35.38 -0.14
CA SER A 295 -17.02 -36.66 -0.87
C SER A 295 -16.74 -37.90 0.00
N THR A 296 -16.33 -37.73 1.26
CA THR A 296 -16.09 -38.84 2.19
C THR A 296 -17.35 -39.68 2.33
N LEU A 297 -17.24 -40.98 2.10
CA LEU A 297 -18.38 -41.89 2.14
C LEU A 297 -18.94 -42.01 3.56
N LYS A 298 -20.26 -42.17 3.66
CA LYS A 298 -20.94 -42.46 4.93
C LYS A 298 -20.30 -43.63 5.67
N ALA A 299 -20.05 -44.75 4.97
CA ALA A 299 -19.43 -45.94 5.52
C ALA A 299 -18.02 -45.68 6.07
N THR A 300 -17.28 -44.75 5.46
CA THR A 300 -15.96 -44.35 5.98
C THR A 300 -16.08 -43.66 7.32
N VAL A 301 -17.04 -42.75 7.48
CA VAL A 301 -17.31 -42.07 8.77
C VAL A 301 -17.77 -43.08 9.82
N GLU A 302 -18.63 -44.02 9.45
CA GLU A 302 -19.11 -45.10 10.33
C GLU A 302 -17.96 -45.99 10.83
N ASN A 303 -17.03 -46.39 9.94
CA ASN A 303 -15.85 -47.17 10.32
C ASN A 303 -14.90 -46.39 11.26
N ILE A 304 -14.80 -45.07 11.09
CA ILE A 304 -13.99 -44.24 12.00
C ILE A 304 -14.64 -44.19 13.38
N LEU A 305 -15.94 -43.88 13.44
CA LEU A 305 -16.69 -43.71 14.69
C LEU A 305 -16.82 -44.99 15.51
N THR A 306 -16.69 -46.16 14.89
CA THR A 306 -16.74 -47.49 15.55
C THR A 306 -15.36 -48.09 15.82
N SER A 307 -14.28 -47.33 15.60
CA SER A 307 -12.91 -47.81 15.85
C SER A 307 -12.57 -47.89 17.34
N ASP A 308 -12.13 -49.07 17.80
CA ASP A 308 -11.57 -49.25 19.14
C ASP A 308 -10.13 -48.71 19.19
N LEU A 309 -9.96 -47.53 19.77
CA LEU A 309 -8.66 -46.86 19.86
C LEU A 309 -7.66 -47.54 20.82
N SER A 310 -8.08 -48.58 21.56
CA SER A 310 -7.15 -49.41 22.33
C SER A 310 -6.44 -50.48 21.48
N ASP A 311 -6.99 -50.79 20.30
CA ASP A 311 -6.42 -51.70 19.32
C ASP A 311 -5.59 -50.93 18.29
N PRO A 312 -4.25 -51.07 18.22
CA PRO A 312 -3.42 -50.39 17.24
C PRO A 312 -3.75 -50.72 15.78
N SER A 313 -4.49 -51.80 15.53
CA SER A 313 -4.91 -52.24 14.19
C SER A 313 -6.28 -51.73 13.74
N ASN A 314 -6.94 -50.89 14.55
CA ASN A 314 -8.25 -50.32 14.24
C ASN A 314 -8.24 -49.46 12.94
N TYR A 315 -9.42 -49.25 12.36
CA TYR A 315 -9.58 -48.54 11.09
C TYR A 315 -9.10 -47.09 11.17
N ALA A 316 -9.43 -46.35 12.23
CA ALA A 316 -9.02 -44.96 12.39
C ALA A 316 -7.49 -44.81 12.39
N THR A 317 -6.78 -45.60 13.20
CA THR A 317 -5.31 -45.58 13.29
C THR A 317 -4.66 -46.01 11.98
N THR A 318 -5.13 -47.10 11.35
CA THR A 318 -4.48 -47.67 10.16
C THR A 318 -4.74 -46.89 8.88
N MET A 319 -5.91 -46.24 8.74
CA MET A 319 -6.31 -45.57 7.50
C MET A 319 -6.18 -44.05 7.52
N GLY A 320 -6.29 -43.40 8.68
CA GLY A 320 -6.25 -41.93 8.77
C GLY A 320 -5.47 -41.35 9.95
N GLY A 321 -4.81 -42.20 10.74
CA GLY A 321 -3.95 -41.81 11.86
C GLY A 321 -4.61 -40.80 12.80
N ALA A 322 -3.84 -39.81 13.25
CA ALA A 322 -4.27 -38.83 14.23
C ALA A 322 -5.59 -38.10 13.88
N LYS A 323 -5.86 -37.87 12.58
CA LYS A 323 -7.08 -37.19 12.13
C LYS A 323 -8.33 -38.03 12.38
N TYR A 324 -8.30 -39.31 11.99
CA TYR A 324 -9.44 -40.21 12.21
C TYR A 324 -9.56 -40.58 13.68
N GLU A 325 -8.44 -40.74 14.39
CA GLU A 325 -8.47 -40.96 15.84
C GLU A 325 -9.08 -39.79 16.61
N ALA A 326 -8.86 -38.55 16.17
CA ALA A 326 -9.50 -37.37 16.75
C ALA A 326 -11.03 -37.43 16.60
N LEU A 327 -11.53 -37.82 15.41
CA LEU A 327 -12.96 -38.02 15.18
C LEU A 327 -13.51 -39.18 16.04
N ALA A 328 -12.85 -40.33 16.05
CA ALA A 328 -13.29 -41.48 16.86
C ALA A 328 -13.38 -41.11 18.36
N ARG A 329 -12.37 -40.41 18.89
CA ARG A 329 -12.32 -39.96 20.30
C ARG A 329 -13.39 -38.92 20.66
N ALA A 330 -13.93 -38.22 19.66
CA ALA A 330 -14.97 -37.23 19.89
C ALA A 330 -16.34 -37.87 20.20
N PHE A 331 -16.51 -39.17 20.00
CA PHE A 331 -17.78 -39.89 20.22
C PHE A 331 -17.59 -41.10 21.13
N ASN A 332 -18.67 -41.56 21.75
CA ASN A 332 -18.66 -42.64 22.74
C ASN A 332 -19.25 -43.96 22.21
N PHE A 333 -19.25 -44.17 20.88
CA PHE A 333 -19.77 -45.39 20.26
C PHE A 333 -18.87 -46.60 20.54
N GLN A 334 -19.51 -47.77 20.66
CA GLN A 334 -18.83 -49.06 20.76
C GLN A 334 -18.52 -49.61 19.35
N ALA A 335 -17.74 -50.69 19.28
CA ALA A 335 -17.35 -51.32 18.00
C ALA A 335 -18.54 -51.87 17.18
N ASP A 336 -19.67 -52.15 17.83
CA ASP A 336 -20.93 -52.53 17.17
C ASP A 336 -21.81 -51.33 16.79
N GLY A 337 -21.34 -50.10 17.02
CA GLY A 337 -22.03 -48.85 16.75
C GLY A 337 -23.02 -48.40 17.83
N SER A 338 -23.26 -49.20 18.87
CA SER A 338 -24.17 -48.84 19.96
C SER A 338 -23.50 -47.95 21.03
N LEU A 339 -24.29 -47.46 21.99
CA LEU A 339 -23.79 -46.75 23.17
C LEU A 339 -23.89 -47.62 24.43
N ALA A 340 -22.90 -47.47 25.31
CA ALA A 340 -22.97 -48.09 26.64
C ALA A 340 -24.14 -47.50 27.45
N SER A 341 -24.74 -48.33 28.32
CA SER A 341 -25.86 -47.90 29.16
C SER A 341 -25.52 -46.65 29.98
N GLY A 342 -26.36 -45.61 29.88
CA GLY A 342 -26.18 -44.33 30.59
C GLY A 342 -25.15 -43.39 29.98
N THR A 343 -24.65 -43.68 28.78
CA THR A 343 -23.75 -42.79 28.02
C THR A 343 -24.49 -42.12 26.87
N SER A 344 -24.07 -40.91 26.53
CA SER A 344 -24.53 -40.16 25.35
C SER A 344 -23.51 -40.26 24.21
N ALA A 345 -23.95 -40.04 22.97
CA ALA A 345 -23.07 -40.08 21.79
C ALA A 345 -21.85 -39.15 21.94
N GLN A 346 -22.04 -38.00 22.59
CA GLN A 346 -20.98 -37.10 23.04
C GLN A 346 -21.24 -36.61 24.47
N THR A 347 -20.18 -36.39 25.23
CA THR A 347 -20.20 -35.61 26.48
C THR A 347 -20.27 -34.12 26.17
N ALA A 348 -20.64 -33.30 27.16
CA ALA A 348 -20.69 -31.84 26.99
C ALA A 348 -19.35 -31.24 26.50
N THR A 349 -18.21 -31.76 26.98
CA THR A 349 -16.88 -31.32 26.53
C THR A 349 -16.59 -31.73 25.09
N GLN A 350 -16.96 -32.96 24.70
CA GLN A 350 -16.83 -33.42 23.31
C GLN A 350 -17.71 -32.61 22.36
N THR A 351 -18.95 -32.31 22.76
CA THR A 351 -19.87 -31.46 22.00
C THR A 351 -19.31 -30.05 21.84
N ALA A 352 -18.87 -29.41 22.91
CA ALA A 352 -18.25 -28.08 22.82
C ALA A 352 -17.03 -28.07 21.89
N THR A 353 -16.18 -29.11 21.96
CA THR A 353 -15.01 -29.24 21.08
C THR A 353 -15.43 -29.42 19.62
N THR A 354 -16.41 -30.29 19.35
CA THR A 354 -16.92 -30.52 17.99
C THR A 354 -17.54 -29.24 17.43
N SER A 355 -18.33 -28.52 18.23
CA SER A 355 -18.91 -27.24 17.84
C SER A 355 -17.84 -26.18 17.53
N SER A 356 -16.80 -26.05 18.35
CA SER A 356 -15.69 -25.13 18.08
C SER A 356 -14.97 -25.48 16.78
N LEU A 357 -14.65 -26.77 16.57
CA LEU A 357 -13.99 -27.24 15.36
C LEU A 357 -14.85 -27.02 14.10
N TYR A 358 -16.17 -27.10 14.21
CA TYR A 358 -17.08 -26.76 13.11
C TYR A 358 -17.07 -25.25 12.82
N MET A 359 -17.20 -24.42 13.86
CA MET A 359 -17.21 -22.95 13.69
C MET A 359 -15.89 -22.40 13.15
N GLU A 360 -14.78 -23.12 13.35
CA GLU A 360 -13.48 -22.81 12.76
C GLU A 360 -13.36 -23.24 11.28
N ARG A 361 -14.24 -24.10 10.76
CA ARG A 361 -14.08 -24.77 9.45
C ARG A 361 -15.29 -24.73 8.53
N TYR A 362 -16.37 -24.07 8.91
CA TYR A 362 -17.64 -24.14 8.17
C TYR A 362 -17.54 -23.54 6.76
N ASP A 363 -16.60 -22.62 6.55
CA ASP A 363 -16.30 -21.93 5.30
C ASP A 363 -14.99 -22.40 4.64
N ASP A 364 -14.19 -23.31 5.24
CA ASP A 364 -12.97 -23.87 4.64
C ASP A 364 -13.15 -24.29 3.16
N PRO A 365 -14.21 -25.05 2.78
CA PRO A 365 -14.37 -25.49 1.39
C PRO A 365 -14.64 -24.32 0.43
N GLN A 366 -15.18 -23.22 0.95
CA GLN A 366 -15.50 -22.03 0.19
C GLN A 366 -14.27 -21.13 0.06
N GLU A 367 -13.47 -21.00 1.11
CA GLU A 367 -12.16 -20.34 1.05
C GLU A 367 -11.21 -21.04 0.08
N GLU A 368 -11.12 -22.37 0.11
CA GLU A 368 -10.30 -23.14 -0.84
C GLU A 368 -10.75 -22.93 -2.30
N ALA A 369 -12.06 -22.84 -2.54
CA ALA A 369 -12.59 -22.53 -3.86
C ALA A 369 -12.26 -21.11 -4.31
N ASP A 370 -12.31 -20.15 -3.39
CA ASP A 370 -11.98 -18.74 -3.64
C ASP A 370 -10.49 -18.53 -3.94
N ASP A 371 -9.60 -19.27 -3.28
CA ASP A 371 -8.15 -19.20 -3.54
C ASP A 371 -7.82 -19.48 -5.01
N GLY A 372 -8.46 -20.47 -5.62
CA GLY A 372 -8.32 -20.74 -7.05
C GLY A 372 -8.82 -19.59 -7.94
N ILE A 373 -9.79 -18.81 -7.48
CA ILE A 373 -10.28 -17.61 -8.18
C ILE A 373 -9.25 -16.47 -8.04
N TYR A 374 -8.67 -16.28 -6.86
CA TYR A 374 -7.64 -15.27 -6.61
C TYR A 374 -6.39 -15.54 -7.43
N GLU A 375 -5.89 -16.77 -7.44
CA GLU A 375 -4.76 -17.18 -8.27
C GLU A 375 -5.04 -16.99 -9.76
N PHE A 376 -6.25 -17.33 -10.20
CA PHE A 376 -6.68 -17.06 -11.57
C PHE A 376 -6.66 -15.55 -11.88
N TYR A 377 -7.19 -14.69 -11.01
CA TYR A 377 -7.17 -13.26 -11.27
C TYR A 377 -5.73 -12.72 -11.37
N ARG A 378 -4.88 -13.06 -10.39
CA ARG A 378 -3.45 -12.68 -10.35
C ARG A 378 -2.70 -13.06 -11.62
N SER A 379 -2.95 -14.27 -12.12
CA SER A 379 -2.18 -14.83 -13.22
C SER A 379 -2.55 -14.23 -14.59
N TYR A 380 -3.78 -13.74 -14.75
CA TYR A 380 -4.31 -13.34 -16.05
C TYR A 380 -4.50 -11.83 -16.21
N ILE A 381 -4.75 -11.08 -15.13
CA ILE A 381 -5.08 -9.65 -15.26
C ILE A 381 -3.92 -8.80 -15.78
N GLY A 382 -2.67 -9.19 -15.50
CA GLY A 382 -1.48 -8.51 -16.01
C GLY A 382 -1.31 -8.62 -17.53
N GLY A 383 -1.98 -9.58 -18.18
CA GLY A 383 -1.98 -9.75 -19.63
C GLY A 383 -3.06 -8.96 -20.38
N VAL A 384 -3.96 -8.29 -19.66
CA VAL A 384 -5.02 -7.46 -20.26
C VAL A 384 -4.41 -6.11 -20.66
N ASP A 385 -4.64 -5.65 -21.89
CA ASP A 385 -4.11 -4.38 -22.41
C ASP A 385 -5.17 -3.28 -22.53
N SER A 386 -6.45 -3.64 -22.47
CA SER A 386 -7.55 -2.68 -22.62
C SER A 386 -8.83 -3.12 -21.92
N PHE A 387 -9.74 -2.16 -21.73
CA PHE A 387 -11.11 -2.43 -21.28
C PHE A 387 -11.82 -3.44 -22.19
N ASP A 388 -11.63 -3.34 -23.51
CA ASP A 388 -12.30 -4.23 -24.47
C ASP A 388 -11.75 -5.67 -24.36
N GLU A 389 -10.47 -5.85 -24.01
CA GLU A 389 -9.90 -7.17 -23.70
C GLU A 389 -10.37 -7.71 -22.34
N LEU A 390 -10.51 -6.83 -21.34
CA LEU A 390 -11.09 -7.18 -20.04
C LEU A 390 -12.51 -7.73 -20.21
N THR A 391 -13.38 -7.03 -20.95
CA THR A 391 -14.76 -7.48 -21.19
C THR A 391 -14.84 -8.70 -22.10
N GLY A 392 -13.87 -8.86 -23.02
CA GLY A 392 -13.70 -10.07 -23.83
C GLY A 392 -13.47 -11.33 -22.98
N THR A 393 -12.82 -11.18 -21.81
CA THR A 393 -12.57 -12.28 -20.87
C THR A 393 -13.63 -12.34 -19.77
N LYS A 394 -14.81 -12.90 -20.10
CA LYS A 394 -15.99 -12.93 -19.21
C LYS A 394 -15.70 -13.36 -17.77
N LYS A 395 -14.81 -14.34 -17.56
CA LYS A 395 -14.46 -14.79 -16.19
C LYS A 395 -13.76 -13.69 -15.39
N LEU A 396 -12.81 -12.97 -15.99
CA LEU A 396 -12.14 -11.82 -15.36
C LEU A 396 -13.12 -10.68 -15.16
N TYR A 397 -13.90 -10.32 -16.18
CA TYR A 397 -14.86 -9.23 -16.08
C TYR A 397 -15.90 -9.46 -14.99
N ASN A 398 -16.47 -10.66 -14.92
CA ASN A 398 -17.45 -11.01 -13.89
C ASN A 398 -16.83 -11.00 -12.49
N PHE A 399 -15.57 -11.44 -12.35
CA PHE A 399 -14.86 -11.34 -11.08
C PHE A 399 -14.68 -9.88 -10.65
N VAL A 400 -14.28 -8.99 -11.57
CA VAL A 400 -14.15 -7.56 -11.30
C VAL A 400 -15.49 -6.95 -10.90
N LEU A 401 -16.57 -7.25 -11.61
CA LEU A 401 -17.90 -6.76 -11.23
C LEU A 401 -18.31 -7.27 -9.85
N ALA A 402 -18.15 -8.56 -9.59
CA ALA A 402 -18.46 -9.16 -8.30
C ALA A 402 -17.60 -8.57 -7.17
N ALA A 403 -16.33 -8.23 -7.43
CA ALA A 403 -15.44 -7.60 -6.46
C ALA A 403 -15.94 -6.22 -6.00
N PHE A 404 -16.58 -5.46 -6.90
CA PHE A 404 -17.19 -4.18 -6.58
C PHE A 404 -18.71 -4.28 -6.34
N GLY A 405 -19.24 -5.48 -6.11
CA GLY A 405 -20.65 -5.72 -5.80
C GLY A 405 -21.63 -5.42 -6.93
N PHE A 406 -21.17 -5.38 -8.18
CA PHE A 406 -22.00 -5.23 -9.37
C PHE A 406 -22.45 -6.60 -9.89
N ASP A 407 -23.75 -6.73 -10.18
CA ASP A 407 -24.33 -7.94 -10.76
C ASP A 407 -24.06 -7.98 -12.28
N PRO A 408 -23.31 -8.97 -12.80
CA PRO A 408 -22.99 -9.07 -14.22
C PRO A 408 -24.20 -9.19 -15.16
N SER A 409 -25.34 -9.64 -14.65
CA SER A 409 -26.56 -9.86 -15.46
C SER A 409 -27.37 -8.59 -15.70
N THR A 410 -27.25 -7.62 -14.79
CA THR A 410 -28.02 -6.36 -14.81
C THR A 410 -27.16 -5.13 -15.06
N THR A 411 -25.85 -5.22 -14.79
CA THR A 411 -24.92 -4.11 -14.94
C THR A 411 -24.62 -3.78 -16.40
N LYS A 412 -24.79 -2.50 -16.78
CA LYS A 412 -24.49 -2.05 -18.15
C LYS A 412 -23.00 -1.85 -18.35
N GLU A 413 -22.42 -2.56 -19.31
CA GLU A 413 -21.00 -2.46 -19.70
C GLU A 413 -20.56 -1.01 -19.97
N ALA A 414 -21.38 -0.22 -20.67
CA ALA A 414 -21.08 1.19 -20.96
C ALA A 414 -20.93 2.06 -19.70
N THR A 415 -21.62 1.73 -18.61
CA THR A 415 -21.46 2.41 -17.32
C THR A 415 -20.13 2.04 -16.68
N ILE A 416 -19.75 0.77 -16.77
CA ILE A 416 -18.47 0.26 -16.24
C ILE A 416 -17.29 0.83 -17.03
N LYS A 417 -17.40 0.94 -18.37
CA LYS A 417 -16.41 1.62 -19.21
C LYS A 417 -16.17 3.04 -18.72
N LYS A 418 -17.24 3.83 -18.54
CA LYS A 418 -17.13 5.22 -18.04
C LYS A 418 -16.47 5.32 -16.67
N ALA A 419 -16.73 4.37 -15.79
CA ALA A 419 -16.09 4.34 -14.47
C ALA A 419 -14.60 3.99 -14.58
N LEU A 420 -14.25 2.90 -15.26
CA LEU A 420 -12.87 2.44 -15.40
C LEU A 420 -11.97 3.40 -16.19
N THR A 421 -12.53 4.20 -17.10
CA THR A 421 -11.80 5.24 -17.85
C THR A 421 -11.92 6.63 -17.22
N SER A 422 -12.39 6.74 -15.97
CA SER A 422 -12.50 8.02 -15.28
C SER A 422 -11.15 8.50 -14.75
N ASP A 423 -10.80 9.75 -15.05
CA ASP A 423 -9.70 10.43 -14.39
C ASP A 423 -10.12 10.81 -12.96
N LEU A 424 -9.56 10.13 -11.96
CA LEU A 424 -9.87 10.38 -10.56
C LEU A 424 -9.32 11.71 -10.03
N SER A 425 -8.38 12.32 -10.74
CA SER A 425 -7.87 13.65 -10.41
C SER A 425 -8.77 14.79 -10.92
N ASP A 426 -9.68 14.51 -11.85
CA ASP A 426 -10.74 15.44 -12.26
C ASP A 426 -11.98 15.29 -11.35
N PRO A 427 -12.33 16.30 -10.53
CA PRO A 427 -13.53 16.26 -9.70
C PRO A 427 -14.83 16.08 -10.48
N LYS A 428 -14.83 16.34 -11.80
CA LYS A 428 -15.99 16.22 -12.69
C LYS A 428 -16.06 14.88 -13.44
N SER A 429 -15.09 13.99 -13.24
CA SER A 429 -15.10 12.68 -13.89
C SER A 429 -16.34 11.85 -13.50
N PHE A 430 -16.68 10.86 -14.33
CA PHE A 430 -17.88 10.06 -14.11
C PHE A 430 -17.85 9.40 -12.72
N ALA A 431 -16.74 8.75 -12.36
CA ALA A 431 -16.57 8.08 -11.08
C ALA A 431 -16.69 9.04 -9.88
N ASN A 432 -16.07 10.24 -9.94
CA ASN A 432 -16.14 11.23 -8.85
C ASN A 432 -17.53 11.87 -8.67
N THR A 433 -18.36 11.89 -9.72
CA THR A 433 -19.71 12.46 -9.67
C THR A 433 -20.80 11.47 -9.27
N GLN A 434 -20.50 10.18 -9.21
CA GLN A 434 -21.48 9.18 -8.78
C GLN A 434 -21.70 9.24 -7.27
N LYS A 435 -22.96 9.05 -6.84
CA LYS A 435 -23.29 8.86 -5.43
C LYS A 435 -22.86 7.49 -4.90
N ASP A 436 -22.83 6.50 -5.79
CA ASP A 436 -22.39 5.15 -5.50
C ASP A 436 -20.85 5.11 -5.52
N GLY A 437 -20.25 5.01 -4.33
CA GLY A 437 -18.79 5.05 -4.13
C GLY A 437 -18.04 3.91 -4.83
N ARG A 438 -18.73 2.81 -5.16
CA ARG A 438 -18.14 1.62 -5.79
C ARG A 438 -17.55 1.93 -7.18
N PHE A 439 -18.09 2.92 -7.89
CA PHE A 439 -17.51 3.36 -9.17
C PHE A 439 -16.15 4.02 -8.99
N LYS A 440 -15.95 4.77 -7.90
CA LYS A 440 -14.68 5.41 -7.57
C LYS A 440 -13.65 4.38 -7.12
N GLU A 441 -14.05 3.43 -6.27
CA GLU A 441 -13.22 2.31 -5.84
C GLU A 441 -12.75 1.47 -7.05
N MET A 442 -13.68 1.15 -7.96
CA MET A 442 -13.38 0.42 -9.18
C MET A 442 -12.44 1.20 -10.10
N ALA A 443 -12.65 2.51 -10.30
CA ALA A 443 -11.74 3.33 -11.10
C ALA A 443 -10.32 3.38 -10.51
N ALA A 444 -10.19 3.43 -9.18
CA ALA A 444 -8.89 3.50 -8.51
C ALA A 444 -8.08 2.20 -8.65
N ALA A 445 -8.77 1.08 -8.83
CA ALA A 445 -8.16 -0.23 -8.94
C ALA A 445 -7.56 -0.53 -10.33
N PHE A 446 -7.71 0.34 -11.34
CA PHE A 446 -7.20 0.10 -12.69
C PHE A 446 -6.47 1.31 -13.26
N ASN A 447 -5.55 1.08 -14.20
CA ASN A 447 -4.82 2.13 -14.90
C ASN A 447 -5.21 2.18 -16.37
N PHE A 448 -6.48 2.49 -16.66
CA PHE A 448 -6.94 2.76 -18.02
C PHE A 448 -6.94 4.27 -18.33
N ASN A 449 -6.57 4.62 -19.55
CA ASN A 449 -6.74 5.98 -20.07
C ASN A 449 -8.18 6.22 -20.52
N SER A 450 -8.47 7.42 -21.03
CA SER A 450 -9.81 7.79 -21.52
C SER A 450 -10.31 6.93 -22.68
N ASP A 451 -9.41 6.32 -23.46
CA ASP A 451 -9.73 5.43 -24.58
C ASP A 451 -9.95 3.98 -24.13
N GLY A 452 -9.62 3.67 -22.88
CA GLY A 452 -9.72 2.33 -22.30
C GLY A 452 -8.48 1.47 -22.52
N GLU A 453 -7.35 2.05 -22.96
CA GLU A 453 -6.07 1.35 -23.06
C GLU A 453 -5.29 1.46 -21.75
N LYS A 454 -4.48 0.45 -21.42
CA LYS A 454 -3.62 0.52 -20.25
C LYS A 454 -2.65 1.69 -20.37
N THR A 455 -2.39 2.35 -19.26
CA THR A 455 -1.43 3.45 -19.15
C THR A 455 -0.48 3.17 -17.98
N ALA A 456 0.59 3.96 -17.87
CA ALA A 456 1.37 4.03 -16.64
C ALA A 456 0.43 4.19 -15.43
N PRO A 457 0.75 3.63 -14.26
CA PRO A 457 -0.04 3.83 -13.05
C PRO A 457 0.04 5.28 -12.56
N LEU A 458 -1.00 5.75 -11.86
CA LEU A 458 -0.92 6.98 -11.09
C LEU A 458 -0.43 6.63 -9.68
N LEU A 459 0.82 7.01 -9.37
CA LEU A 459 1.49 6.62 -8.13
C LEU A 459 1.82 7.84 -7.26
N ALA A 460 1.98 7.59 -5.96
CA ALA A 460 2.44 8.59 -5.00
C ALA A 460 3.90 9.00 -5.26
N GLN A 461 4.72 8.11 -5.80
CA GLN A 461 6.06 8.43 -6.31
C GLN A 461 6.24 7.79 -7.69
N SER A 462 7.05 8.39 -8.54
CA SER A 462 7.41 7.78 -9.83
C SER A 462 8.23 6.49 -9.62
N GLN A 463 8.17 5.55 -10.57
CA GLN A 463 8.91 4.27 -10.45
C GLN A 463 10.43 4.48 -10.28
N SER A 464 11.00 5.46 -10.99
CA SER A 464 12.42 5.80 -10.84
C SER A 464 12.73 6.36 -9.45
N THR A 465 11.90 7.27 -8.93
CA THR A 465 12.05 7.81 -7.56
C THR A 465 11.96 6.72 -6.51
N ILE A 466 11.03 5.76 -6.66
CA ILE A 466 10.88 4.64 -5.74
C ILE A 466 12.17 3.83 -5.66
N GLN A 467 12.72 3.45 -6.81
CA GLN A 467 13.92 2.63 -6.88
C GLN A 467 15.17 3.38 -6.42
N GLN A 468 15.26 4.68 -6.73
CA GLN A 468 16.38 5.48 -6.28
C GLN A 468 16.34 5.66 -4.76
N THR A 469 15.18 5.98 -4.18
CA THR A 469 15.01 6.04 -2.72
C THR A 469 15.37 4.70 -2.07
N ALA A 470 14.94 3.58 -2.68
CA ALA A 470 15.26 2.24 -2.22
C ALA A 470 16.78 1.95 -2.26
N LYS A 471 17.46 2.38 -3.33
CA LYS A 471 18.91 2.25 -3.51
C LYS A 471 19.69 3.12 -2.55
N ASP A 472 19.28 4.37 -2.36
CA ASP A 472 19.92 5.31 -1.45
C ASP A 472 19.83 4.82 -0.01
N TYR A 473 18.69 4.25 0.38
CA TYR A 473 18.55 3.56 1.66
C TYR A 473 19.58 2.45 1.84
N VAL A 474 19.72 1.54 0.86
CA VAL A 474 20.69 0.44 0.93
C VAL A 474 22.11 1.01 1.03
N ILE A 475 22.48 1.98 0.20
CA ILE A 475 23.80 2.62 0.22
C ILE A 475 24.07 3.23 1.60
N LEU A 476 23.12 3.97 2.16
CA LEU A 476 23.26 4.62 3.47
C LEU A 476 23.41 3.62 4.62
N LYS A 477 22.77 2.44 4.54
CA LYS A 477 22.91 1.38 5.55
C LYS A 477 24.20 0.58 5.40
N THR A 478 24.73 0.44 4.18
CA THR A 478 25.91 -0.42 3.96
C THR A 478 27.23 0.34 3.90
N ARG A 479 27.20 1.67 3.76
CA ARG A 479 28.43 2.49 3.70
C ARG A 479 29.26 2.35 4.99
N TYR A 480 30.54 2.72 4.89
CA TYR A 480 31.48 2.77 6.02
C TYR A 480 31.75 1.45 6.75
N GLY A 481 31.64 0.33 6.04
CA GLY A 481 32.02 -0.99 6.57
C GLY A 481 30.86 -1.82 7.12
N HIS A 482 29.62 -1.36 6.93
CA HIS A 482 28.38 -2.03 7.35
C HIS A 482 27.80 -2.94 6.24
N GLU A 483 28.65 -3.59 5.44
CA GLU A 483 28.20 -4.51 4.37
C GLU A 483 27.43 -5.73 4.92
N ASP A 484 27.57 -6.03 6.21
CA ASP A 484 26.78 -7.04 6.91
C ASP A 484 25.29 -6.68 7.01
N GLU A 485 24.93 -5.39 6.97
CA GLU A 485 23.52 -4.94 6.98
C GLU A 485 22.84 -5.04 5.61
N LYS A 486 23.59 -5.36 4.55
CA LYS A 486 23.10 -5.31 3.17
C LYS A 486 21.89 -6.18 2.89
N GLU A 487 21.85 -7.38 3.47
CA GLU A 487 20.72 -8.29 3.26
C GLU A 487 19.42 -7.69 3.83
N ASP A 488 19.47 -7.18 5.06
CA ASP A 488 18.31 -6.61 5.73
C ASP A 488 17.90 -5.27 5.11
N ALA A 489 18.87 -4.42 4.75
CA ALA A 489 18.61 -3.19 4.02
C ALA A 489 17.94 -3.46 2.65
N THR A 490 18.36 -4.52 1.94
CA THR A 490 17.75 -4.93 0.66
C THR A 490 16.32 -5.44 0.85
N LYS A 491 16.04 -6.19 1.93
CA LYS A 491 14.68 -6.62 2.26
C LYS A 491 13.78 -5.42 2.57
N GLU A 492 14.28 -4.45 3.32
CA GLU A 492 13.54 -3.24 3.66
C GLU A 492 13.28 -2.38 2.41
N ALA A 493 14.29 -2.22 1.55
CA ALA A 493 14.17 -1.53 0.27
C ALA A 493 13.14 -2.17 -0.66
N LYS A 494 13.08 -3.51 -0.70
CA LYS A 494 12.03 -4.24 -1.42
C LYS A 494 10.65 -3.98 -0.81
N TYR A 495 10.52 -4.02 0.52
CA TYR A 495 9.26 -3.69 1.19
C TYR A 495 8.79 -2.28 0.83
N TYR A 496 9.68 -1.28 0.88
CA TYR A 496 9.36 0.08 0.48
C TYR A 496 8.88 0.14 -0.97
N ALA A 497 9.64 -0.44 -1.90
CA ALA A 497 9.33 -0.41 -3.32
C ALA A 497 7.98 -1.06 -3.66
N ASP A 498 7.61 -2.14 -2.95
CA ASP A 498 6.35 -2.83 -3.13
C ASP A 498 5.17 -2.07 -2.51
N GLN A 499 5.34 -1.52 -1.29
CA GLN A 499 4.24 -0.90 -0.53
C GLN A 499 3.95 0.54 -0.91
N VAL A 500 4.96 1.33 -1.29
CA VAL A 500 4.77 2.75 -1.63
C VAL A 500 3.87 2.92 -2.87
N GLN A 501 3.82 1.91 -3.74
CA GLN A 501 2.92 1.87 -4.91
C GLN A 501 1.43 1.84 -4.52
N ASN A 502 1.12 1.46 -3.28
CA ASN A 502 -0.25 1.33 -2.78
C ASN A 502 -0.74 2.62 -2.11
N ILE A 503 0.15 3.59 -1.92
CA ILE A 503 -0.16 4.86 -1.28
C ILE A 503 -0.94 5.76 -2.24
N ARG A 504 -2.14 6.21 -1.82
CA ARG A 504 -3.02 7.08 -2.61
C ARG A 504 -3.23 8.43 -1.97
N THR A 505 -3.04 8.53 -0.66
CA THR A 505 -3.20 9.77 0.08
C THR A 505 -2.02 10.02 1.02
N VAL A 506 -1.85 11.29 1.41
CA VAL A 506 -0.94 11.67 2.49
C VAL A 506 -1.29 10.91 3.77
N SER A 507 -2.57 10.69 4.05
CA SER A 507 -3.02 9.93 5.23
C SER A 507 -2.58 8.47 5.17
N ASP A 508 -2.58 7.83 4.00
CA ASP A 508 -2.11 6.46 3.84
C ASP A 508 -0.61 6.38 4.12
N PHE A 509 0.17 7.32 3.57
CA PHE A 509 1.62 7.40 3.80
C PHE A 509 1.94 7.61 5.27
N LEU A 510 1.35 8.64 5.89
CA LEU A 510 1.56 8.97 7.30
C LEU A 510 0.93 7.95 8.26
N GLY A 511 0.04 7.09 7.76
CA GLY A 511 -0.50 5.93 8.48
C GLY A 511 0.51 4.81 8.63
N ASN A 512 1.51 4.74 7.75
CA ASN A 512 2.53 3.70 7.72
C ASN A 512 3.88 4.25 8.21
N SER A 513 4.12 4.17 9.53
CA SER A 513 5.36 4.67 10.15
C SER A 513 6.63 4.02 9.57
N ARG A 514 6.54 2.75 9.13
CA ARG A 514 7.67 2.05 8.49
C ARG A 514 8.06 2.71 7.17
N LEU A 515 7.09 3.09 6.33
CA LEU A 515 7.37 3.83 5.09
C LEU A 515 7.87 5.25 5.36
N VAL A 516 7.30 5.95 6.34
CA VAL A 516 7.75 7.30 6.72
C VAL A 516 9.21 7.28 7.18
N ASN A 517 9.56 6.36 8.09
CA ASN A 517 10.92 6.21 8.58
C ASN A 517 11.88 5.82 7.47
N PHE A 518 11.49 4.91 6.58
CA PHE A 518 12.30 4.54 5.43
C PHE A 518 12.66 5.76 4.57
N VAL A 519 11.69 6.61 4.24
CA VAL A 519 11.92 7.81 3.42
C VAL A 519 12.82 8.81 4.14
N LEU A 520 12.61 9.02 5.45
CA LEU A 520 13.49 9.90 6.24
C LEU A 520 14.93 9.39 6.23
N GLU A 521 15.13 8.11 6.56
CA GLU A 521 16.44 7.47 6.59
C GLU A 521 17.12 7.46 5.22
N ALA A 522 16.38 7.18 4.14
CA ALA A 522 16.88 7.21 2.76
C ALA A 522 17.37 8.60 2.33
N ASN A 523 16.83 9.66 2.95
CA ASN A 523 17.27 11.04 2.77
C ASN A 523 18.31 11.47 3.84
N GLY A 524 18.83 10.52 4.63
CA GLY A 524 19.82 10.77 5.69
C GLY A 524 19.27 11.57 6.88
N ILE A 525 17.95 11.59 7.07
CA ILE A 525 17.29 12.24 8.21
C ILE A 525 17.04 11.19 9.27
N ASP A 526 17.50 11.45 10.49
CA ASP A 526 17.16 10.63 11.64
C ASP A 526 15.67 10.77 11.96
N PRO A 527 14.88 9.68 11.96
CA PRO A 527 13.47 9.75 12.31
C PRO A 527 13.23 10.13 13.78
N GLU A 528 14.24 10.02 14.66
CA GLU A 528 14.10 10.40 16.06
C GLU A 528 13.74 11.89 16.20
N GLY A 529 12.65 12.18 16.92
CA GLY A 529 12.15 13.54 17.12
C GLY A 529 11.25 14.08 16.00
N ILE A 530 11.11 13.37 14.88
CA ILE A 530 10.20 13.75 13.80
C ILE A 530 8.79 13.24 14.09
N THR A 531 7.85 14.16 14.34
CA THR A 531 6.48 13.79 14.69
C THR A 531 5.58 13.63 13.47
N LYS A 532 4.50 12.83 13.61
CA LYS A 532 3.47 12.70 12.57
C LYS A 532 2.83 14.05 12.21
N ASP A 533 2.64 14.94 13.20
CA ASP A 533 2.09 16.28 12.96
C ASP A 533 3.05 17.18 12.18
N PHE A 534 4.36 17.08 12.44
CA PHE A 534 5.37 17.77 11.65
C PHE A 534 5.36 17.31 10.20
N MET A 535 5.36 15.99 9.96
CA MET A 535 5.27 15.43 8.60
C MET A 535 3.95 15.83 7.92
N LYS A 536 2.85 15.86 8.66
CA LYS A 536 1.57 16.33 8.13
C LYS A 536 1.65 17.80 7.66
N GLN A 537 2.21 18.70 8.47
CA GLN A 537 2.41 20.10 8.08
C GLN A 537 3.33 20.27 6.87
N LEU A 538 4.35 19.41 6.74
CA LEU A 538 5.20 19.35 5.56
C LEU A 538 4.39 19.00 4.31
N PHE A 539 3.64 17.90 4.32
CA PHE A 539 2.86 17.46 3.14
C PHE A 539 1.66 18.36 2.82
N GLU A 540 1.15 19.14 3.78
CA GLU A 540 0.13 20.17 3.54
C GLU A 540 0.69 21.47 2.93
N SER A 541 2.01 21.61 2.84
CA SER A 541 2.66 22.85 2.37
C SER A 541 2.51 23.07 0.86
N ASP A 542 2.25 24.31 0.46
CA ASP A 542 2.39 24.72 -0.94
C ASP A 542 3.86 24.97 -1.26
N LEU A 543 4.48 24.04 -1.99
CA LEU A 543 5.88 24.14 -2.39
C LEU A 543 6.17 25.35 -3.29
N ASN A 544 5.16 25.95 -3.93
CA ASN A 544 5.33 27.17 -4.72
C ASN A 544 5.32 28.46 -3.89
N ASP A 545 4.89 28.40 -2.61
CA ASP A 545 4.94 29.55 -1.71
C ASP A 545 6.24 29.52 -0.90
N PRO A 546 7.18 30.48 -1.08
CA PRO A 546 8.41 30.54 -0.30
C PRO A 546 8.17 30.62 1.22
N LYS A 547 6.97 31.04 1.66
CA LYS A 547 6.57 31.13 3.07
C LYS A 547 5.90 29.88 3.63
N SER A 548 5.70 28.84 2.81
CA SER A 548 5.10 27.59 3.28
C SER A 548 5.97 26.89 4.32
N PHE A 549 5.36 26.04 5.15
CA PHE A 549 6.05 25.39 6.25
C PHE A 549 7.26 24.57 5.77
N ALA A 550 7.12 23.80 4.69
CA ALA A 550 8.22 23.07 4.05
C ALA A 550 9.38 24.00 3.63
N ASN A 551 9.09 25.09 2.92
CA ASN A 551 10.11 26.04 2.45
C ASN A 551 10.73 26.88 3.58
N GLN A 552 10.14 26.87 4.78
CA GLN A 552 10.66 27.55 5.97
C GLN A 552 11.56 26.66 6.84
N GLN A 553 11.65 25.36 6.56
CA GLN A 553 12.59 24.49 7.26
C GLN A 553 14.04 24.86 6.95
N SER A 554 14.91 24.70 7.94
CA SER A 554 16.35 24.91 7.77
C SER A 554 17.00 23.80 6.93
N ASP A 555 16.48 22.58 7.04
CA ASP A 555 16.94 21.43 6.28
C ASP A 555 16.11 21.26 5.01
N HIS A 556 16.75 21.46 3.85
CA HIS A 556 16.07 21.41 2.55
C HIS A 556 15.55 20.01 2.22
N ARG A 557 16.13 18.95 2.81
CA ARG A 557 15.74 17.56 2.55
C ARG A 557 14.28 17.28 2.89
N PHE A 558 13.67 18.03 3.81
CA PHE A 558 12.23 17.95 4.04
C PHE A 558 11.41 18.42 2.84
N THR A 559 11.85 19.47 2.15
CA THR A 559 11.21 19.95 0.92
C THR A 559 11.42 18.95 -0.22
N GLU A 560 12.60 18.32 -0.29
CA GLU A 560 12.89 17.26 -1.25
C GLU A 560 11.96 16.06 -1.06
N ILE A 561 11.79 15.60 0.18
CA ILE A 561 10.85 14.54 0.53
C ILE A 561 9.45 14.90 0.04
N VAL A 562 8.90 16.07 0.43
CA VAL A 562 7.54 16.45 0.01
C VAL A 562 7.43 16.56 -1.52
N GLY A 563 8.44 17.12 -2.16
CA GLY A 563 8.50 17.27 -3.61
C GLY A 563 8.48 15.94 -4.34
N SER A 564 9.15 14.91 -3.81
CA SER A 564 9.25 13.57 -4.39
C SER A 564 7.90 12.85 -4.51
N PHE A 565 6.91 13.28 -3.73
CA PHE A 565 5.55 12.71 -3.77
C PHE A 565 4.61 13.53 -4.66
N ASN A 566 3.79 12.83 -5.45
CA ASN A 566 2.77 13.37 -6.33
C ASN A 566 1.43 13.61 -5.60
N PHE A 567 1.47 14.25 -4.43
CA PHE A 567 0.26 14.67 -3.74
C PHE A 567 -0.17 16.09 -4.13
N GLY A 568 -1.49 16.27 -4.25
CA GLY A 568 -2.16 17.54 -4.37
C GLY A 568 -2.39 18.21 -3.01
N LYS A 569 -2.90 19.45 -3.03
CA LYS A 569 -3.19 20.24 -1.81
C LYS A 569 -4.28 19.63 -0.92
N ASP A 570 -5.11 18.76 -1.48
CA ASP A 570 -6.15 18.02 -0.78
C ASP A 570 -5.64 16.72 -0.15
N GLY A 571 -4.35 16.41 -0.33
CA GLY A 571 -3.72 15.20 0.18
C GLY A 571 -3.97 13.95 -0.66
N ASN A 572 -4.63 14.05 -1.81
CA ASN A 572 -4.84 12.95 -2.75
C ASN A 572 -3.75 12.95 -3.84
N LEU A 573 -3.64 11.87 -4.61
CA LEU A 573 -2.81 11.86 -5.82
C LEU A 573 -3.22 12.99 -6.76
N ALA A 574 -2.26 13.82 -7.16
CA ALA A 574 -2.46 14.84 -8.17
C ALA A 574 -2.43 14.23 -9.59
N THR A 575 -2.89 14.99 -10.57
CA THR A 575 -2.77 14.65 -12.00
C THR A 575 -1.33 14.25 -12.34
N ARG A 576 -1.17 13.30 -13.27
CA ARG A 576 0.16 12.94 -13.77
C ARG A 576 0.89 14.18 -14.28
N GLU A 577 2.11 14.37 -13.79
CA GLU A 577 2.98 15.45 -14.26
C GLU A 577 3.37 15.18 -15.72
N THR A 578 3.24 16.20 -16.56
CA THR A 578 3.56 16.14 -17.99
C THR A 578 4.89 16.82 -18.28
N GLY A 579 5.62 16.32 -19.27
CA GLY A 579 6.93 16.85 -19.66
C GLY A 579 8.07 16.03 -19.09
N ILE A 580 9.30 16.41 -19.46
CA ILE A 580 10.52 15.63 -19.16
C ILE A 580 11.01 15.78 -17.72
N GLN A 581 10.40 16.67 -16.94
CA GLN A 581 10.80 16.94 -15.57
C GLN A 581 9.57 17.26 -14.71
N GLY A 582 9.35 16.41 -13.71
CA GLY A 582 8.31 16.60 -12.71
C GLY A 582 8.57 17.75 -11.74
N ARG A 583 7.61 18.08 -10.87
CA ARG A 583 7.71 19.15 -9.86
C ARG A 583 8.93 18.98 -8.99
N TYR A 584 9.17 17.76 -8.50
CA TYR A 584 10.36 17.42 -7.72
C TYR A 584 11.64 17.81 -8.45
N GLY A 585 11.81 17.29 -9.68
CA GLY A 585 12.99 17.56 -10.49
C GLY A 585 13.17 19.06 -10.76
N GLN A 586 12.10 19.78 -11.10
CA GLN A 586 12.17 21.22 -11.36
C GLN A 586 12.63 22.00 -10.11
N MET A 587 12.07 21.66 -8.95
CA MET A 587 12.46 22.29 -7.68
C MET A 587 13.91 21.98 -7.32
N MET A 588 14.31 20.72 -7.43
CA MET A 588 15.67 20.27 -7.16
C MET A 588 16.68 20.97 -8.08
N THR A 589 16.44 20.97 -9.39
CA THR A 589 17.33 21.64 -10.35
C THR A 589 17.44 23.15 -10.06
N GLN A 590 16.34 23.81 -9.68
CA GLN A 590 16.39 25.22 -9.28
C GLN A 590 17.20 25.44 -8.01
N TYR A 591 16.98 24.61 -6.98
CA TYR A 591 17.72 24.70 -5.71
C TYR A 591 19.23 24.49 -5.92
N LEU A 592 19.60 23.42 -6.62
CA LEU A 592 21.00 23.09 -6.90
C LEU A 592 21.67 24.18 -7.76
N TYR A 593 20.94 24.77 -8.71
CA TYR A 593 21.45 25.91 -9.49
C TYR A 593 21.74 27.13 -8.60
N LEU A 594 20.87 27.43 -7.64
CA LEU A 594 21.07 28.52 -6.69
C LEU A 594 22.27 28.25 -5.79
N GLN A 595 22.42 27.03 -5.27
CA GLN A 595 23.60 26.63 -4.49
C GLN A 595 24.88 26.77 -5.30
N GLN A 596 24.92 26.22 -6.51
CA GLN A 596 26.09 26.31 -7.39
C GLN A 596 26.44 27.78 -7.70
N SER A 597 25.43 28.61 -7.97
CA SER A 597 25.63 30.04 -8.21
C SER A 597 26.15 30.79 -6.97
N LEU A 598 25.70 30.40 -5.78
CA LEU A 598 26.17 30.97 -4.51
C LEU A 598 27.62 30.59 -4.23
N GLU A 599 27.98 29.32 -4.44
CA GLU A 599 29.35 28.81 -4.29
C GLU A 599 30.31 29.53 -5.24
N GLU A 600 29.92 29.72 -6.50
CA GLU A 600 30.73 30.46 -7.47
C GLU A 600 30.90 31.92 -7.10
N GLN A 601 29.82 32.63 -6.75
CA GLN A 601 29.91 34.02 -6.29
C GLN A 601 30.79 34.14 -5.04
N THR A 602 30.70 33.18 -4.13
CA THR A 602 31.58 33.15 -2.95
C THR A 602 33.03 32.91 -3.35
N GLY A 603 33.27 32.08 -4.37
CA GLY A 603 34.60 31.79 -4.90
C GLY A 603 35.26 32.94 -5.64
N GLU A 604 34.47 33.84 -6.25
CA GLU A 604 34.98 35.09 -6.84
C GLU A 604 35.65 35.98 -5.78
N ASP A 605 35.11 35.97 -4.54
CA ASP A 605 35.66 36.72 -3.41
C ASP A 605 36.72 35.92 -2.64
N ASN A 606 36.49 34.62 -2.41
CA ASN A 606 37.39 33.73 -1.68
C ASN A 606 37.23 32.25 -2.14
N SER A 607 38.19 31.76 -2.93
CA SER A 607 38.20 30.38 -3.44
C SER A 607 38.17 29.32 -2.34
N GLY A 608 38.84 29.55 -1.22
CA GLY A 608 38.83 28.63 -0.08
C GLY A 608 37.43 28.49 0.54
N ALA A 609 36.67 29.58 0.59
CA ALA A 609 35.32 29.58 1.13
C ALA A 609 34.36 28.81 0.21
N ARG A 610 34.54 28.92 -1.11
CA ARG A 610 33.83 28.07 -2.09
C ARG A 610 34.14 26.59 -1.88
N LEU A 611 35.41 26.21 -1.75
CA LEU A 611 35.81 24.83 -1.49
C LEU A 611 35.21 24.29 -0.18
N ALA A 612 35.15 25.11 0.86
CA ALA A 612 34.52 24.76 2.13
C ALA A 612 33.00 24.52 1.99
N LEU A 613 32.29 25.40 1.29
CA LEU A 613 30.86 25.25 1.02
C LEU A 613 30.59 24.00 0.18
N TYR A 614 31.36 23.81 -0.90
CA TYR A 614 31.26 22.62 -1.75
C TYR A 614 31.49 21.33 -0.97
N PHE A 615 32.55 21.27 -0.16
CA PHE A 615 32.85 20.10 0.66
C PHE A 615 31.71 19.80 1.64
N LYS A 616 31.18 20.83 2.32
CA LYS A 616 30.04 20.66 3.23
C LYS A 616 28.80 20.13 2.50
N ARG A 617 28.52 20.64 1.30
CA ARG A 617 27.39 20.19 0.46
C ARG A 617 27.54 18.73 0.06
N MET A 618 28.74 18.32 -0.36
CA MET A 618 28.98 16.97 -0.89
C MET A 618 29.14 15.92 0.21
N MET A 619 29.55 16.29 1.43
CA MET A 619 29.84 15.34 2.51
C MET A 619 28.73 14.30 2.78
N PRO A 620 27.42 14.64 2.78
CA PRO A 620 26.37 13.65 2.98
C PRO A 620 26.35 12.54 1.91
N GLU A 621 26.81 12.84 0.69
CA GLU A 621 26.78 11.95 -0.47
C GLU A 621 28.03 11.05 -0.59
N ILE A 622 29.06 11.31 0.20
CA ILE A 622 30.35 10.60 0.12
C ILE A 622 30.21 9.22 0.78
N ASN A 623 30.39 8.17 -0.01
CA ASN A 623 30.25 6.78 0.44
C ASN A 623 31.60 6.10 0.64
N THR A 624 32.59 6.46 -0.17
CA THR A 624 33.93 5.85 -0.18
C THR A 624 35.02 6.90 -0.35
N ALA A 625 36.26 6.53 -0.02
CA ALA A 625 37.42 7.39 -0.29
C ALA A 625 37.62 7.68 -1.78
N TYR A 626 37.11 6.84 -2.69
CA TYR A 626 37.18 7.13 -4.12
C TYR A 626 36.33 8.34 -4.53
N ASP A 627 35.28 8.68 -3.78
CA ASP A 627 34.46 9.86 -4.05
C ASP A 627 35.27 11.15 -3.80
N ILE A 628 36.11 11.16 -2.76
CA ILE A 628 37.07 12.24 -2.49
C ILE A 628 38.14 12.32 -3.59
N LEU A 629 38.69 11.16 -3.99
CA LEU A 629 39.79 11.10 -4.97
C LEU A 629 39.32 11.42 -6.40
N GLY A 630 38.06 11.13 -6.71
CA GLY A 630 37.44 11.34 -8.02
C GLY A 630 37.00 12.78 -8.27
N ASP A 631 36.83 13.57 -7.21
CA ASP A 631 36.43 14.98 -7.30
C ASP A 631 37.62 15.91 -6.99
N PRO A 632 38.07 16.74 -7.95
CA PRO A 632 39.21 17.64 -7.75
C PRO A 632 39.06 18.62 -6.59
N ALA A 633 37.85 19.13 -6.33
CA ALA A 633 37.60 20.09 -5.26
C ALA A 633 37.62 19.39 -3.89
N LEU A 634 37.03 18.19 -3.78
CA LEU A 634 37.11 17.40 -2.54
C LEU A 634 38.55 16.96 -2.25
N LEU A 635 39.29 16.52 -3.27
CA LEU A 635 40.69 16.17 -3.16
C LEU A 635 41.56 17.36 -2.73
N GLU A 636 41.28 18.56 -3.25
CA GLU A 636 41.99 19.79 -2.87
C GLU A 636 41.73 20.14 -1.39
N VAL A 637 40.49 20.03 -0.92
CA VAL A 637 40.15 20.21 0.50
C VAL A 637 40.89 19.21 1.37
N PHE A 638 40.89 17.94 1.00
CA PHE A 638 41.62 16.89 1.71
C PHE A 638 43.12 17.21 1.79
N ARG A 639 43.76 17.47 0.65
CA ARG A 639 45.20 17.73 0.58
C ARG A 639 45.59 18.97 1.38
N THR A 640 44.83 20.04 1.29
CA THR A 640 45.09 21.28 2.03
C THR A 640 44.95 21.06 3.54
N THR A 641 43.92 20.35 3.99
CA THR A 641 43.66 20.12 5.41
C THR A 641 44.78 19.34 6.11
N PHE A 642 45.44 18.44 5.37
CA PHE A 642 46.50 17.57 5.88
C PHE A 642 47.90 17.94 5.37
N ASP A 643 48.07 19.11 4.74
CA ASP A 643 49.34 19.61 4.20
C ASP A 643 50.04 18.59 3.27
N LEU A 644 49.28 18.03 2.33
CA LEU A 644 49.74 16.99 1.41
C LEU A 644 50.10 17.55 0.02
N PRO A 645 51.26 17.15 -0.53
CA PRO A 645 51.76 17.65 -1.80
C PRO A 645 50.95 17.13 -3.00
N ALA A 646 51.06 17.77 -4.17
CA ALA A 646 50.30 17.43 -5.38
C ALA A 646 50.71 16.09 -5.99
N GLU A 647 51.95 15.69 -5.73
CA GLU A 647 52.54 14.44 -6.14
C GLU A 647 51.84 13.22 -5.50
N MET A 648 51.02 13.42 -4.45
CA MET A 648 50.20 12.36 -3.87
C MET A 648 49.30 11.67 -4.92
N SER A 649 48.77 12.44 -5.88
CA SER A 649 47.91 11.91 -6.95
C SER A 649 48.65 11.00 -7.95
N THR A 650 49.99 10.94 -7.89
CA THR A 650 50.81 10.02 -8.71
C THR A 650 50.97 8.64 -8.07
N MET A 651 50.57 8.49 -6.80
CA MET A 651 50.64 7.22 -6.10
C MET A 651 49.63 6.22 -6.67
N ASP A 652 49.86 4.93 -6.40
CA ASP A 652 48.87 3.89 -6.68
C ASP A 652 47.52 4.21 -5.98
N ILE A 653 46.41 4.00 -6.68
CA ILE A 653 45.08 4.43 -6.22
C ILE A 653 44.68 3.78 -4.88
N ASP A 654 45.10 2.54 -4.63
CA ASP A 654 44.79 1.86 -3.38
C ASP A 654 45.57 2.46 -2.20
N LYS A 655 46.78 2.99 -2.47
CA LYS A 655 47.55 3.73 -1.48
C LYS A 655 46.96 5.12 -1.22
N GLN A 656 46.45 5.78 -2.26
CA GLN A 656 45.73 7.05 -2.10
C GLN A 656 44.49 6.85 -1.24
N LYS A 657 43.69 5.82 -1.54
CA LYS A 657 42.51 5.41 -0.76
C LYS A 657 42.87 5.20 0.71
N ALA A 658 43.85 4.34 0.99
CA ALA A 658 44.27 4.04 2.36
C ALA A 658 44.75 5.30 3.11
N LEU A 659 45.33 6.27 2.40
CA LEU A 659 45.75 7.54 2.98
C LEU A 659 44.56 8.45 3.32
N VAL A 660 43.51 8.49 2.49
CA VAL A 660 42.27 9.21 2.80
C VAL A 660 41.59 8.59 4.01
N GLU A 661 41.35 7.27 4.00
CA GLU A 661 40.69 6.53 5.10
C GLU A 661 41.44 6.64 6.43
N ARG A 662 42.77 6.82 6.40
CA ARG A 662 43.57 7.01 7.61
C ARG A 662 43.36 8.39 8.27
N HIS A 663 43.01 9.40 7.48
CA HIS A 663 42.93 10.79 7.96
C HIS A 663 41.49 11.31 8.06
N MET A 664 40.56 10.69 7.34
CA MET A 664 39.13 11.04 7.35
C MET A 664 38.30 9.82 7.73
N ASP A 665 37.59 9.94 8.86
CA ASP A 665 36.51 9.03 9.20
C ASP A 665 35.21 9.62 8.64
N PHE A 666 34.71 9.04 7.55
CA PHE A 666 33.52 9.54 6.87
C PHE A 666 32.25 9.39 7.70
N ALA A 667 32.17 8.36 8.54
CA ALA A 667 31.02 8.14 9.42
C ALA A 667 30.95 9.26 10.47
N GLU A 668 32.10 9.62 11.04
CA GLU A 668 32.18 10.77 11.94
C GLU A 668 31.85 12.10 11.25
N LEU A 669 32.23 12.29 9.99
CA LEU A 669 31.96 13.52 9.26
C LEU A 669 30.50 13.68 8.81
N GLN A 670 29.63 12.68 9.01
CA GLN A 670 28.18 12.85 8.89
C GLN A 670 27.59 13.65 10.05
N ASP A 671 28.27 13.71 11.19
CA ASP A 671 27.88 14.57 12.31
C ASP A 671 28.15 16.05 11.94
N PRO A 672 27.13 16.93 11.97
CA PRO A 672 27.28 18.33 11.57
C PRO A 672 28.35 19.09 12.37
N ASP A 673 28.49 18.82 13.67
CA ASP A 673 29.47 19.50 14.51
C ASP A 673 30.90 19.05 14.22
N LYS A 674 31.09 17.75 13.92
CA LYS A 674 32.40 17.22 13.48
C LYS A 674 32.76 17.74 12.10
N LEU A 675 31.80 17.82 11.18
CA LEU A 675 31.99 18.41 9.86
C LEU A 675 32.40 19.89 9.96
N GLU A 676 31.72 20.69 10.79
CA GLU A 676 32.08 22.10 10.99
C GLU A 676 33.49 22.26 11.58
N LYS A 677 33.91 21.39 12.50
CA LYS A 677 35.29 21.39 13.01
C LYS A 677 36.31 21.04 11.92
N PHE A 678 35.99 20.07 11.05
CA PHE A 678 36.85 19.72 9.93
C PHE A 678 36.98 20.89 8.94
N VAL A 679 35.87 21.51 8.56
CA VAL A 679 35.86 22.71 7.69
C VAL A 679 36.62 23.87 8.35
N GLY A 680 36.47 24.08 9.65
CA GLY A 680 37.26 25.06 10.40
C GLY A 680 38.77 24.82 10.30
N ARG A 681 39.21 23.56 10.38
CA ARG A 681 40.62 23.19 10.17
C ARG A 681 41.06 23.42 8.73
N PHE A 682 40.26 22.99 7.75
CA PHE A 682 40.56 23.22 6.34
C PHE A 682 40.78 24.71 6.04
N THR A 683 39.82 25.56 6.44
CA THR A 683 39.89 27.00 6.15
C THR A 683 41.10 27.68 6.79
N ALA A 684 41.52 27.26 7.98
CA ALA A 684 42.75 27.74 8.61
C ALA A 684 44.02 27.31 7.86
N MET A 685 44.08 26.05 7.41
CA MET A 685 45.20 25.54 6.61
C MET A 685 45.26 26.20 5.23
N TYR A 686 44.10 26.48 4.63
CA TYR A 686 44.01 27.19 3.35
C TYR A 686 44.54 28.62 3.46
N ASP A 687 44.15 29.36 4.50
CA ASP A 687 44.63 30.73 4.76
C ASP A 687 46.16 30.75 4.96
N LEU A 688 46.71 29.75 5.66
CA LEU A 688 48.15 29.59 5.88
C LEU A 688 48.90 29.33 4.57
N ALA A 689 48.37 28.44 3.72
CA ALA A 689 49.00 28.08 2.45
C ALA A 689 48.95 29.22 1.41
N ASN A 690 47.91 30.07 1.46
CA ASN A 690 47.67 31.11 0.46
C ASN A 690 48.03 32.53 0.92
N GLY A 691 48.60 32.70 2.12
CA GLY A 691 49.16 33.97 2.57
C GLY A 691 48.12 35.09 2.76
N THR A 692 46.89 34.76 3.14
CA THR A 692 45.90 35.76 3.54
C THR A 692 46.30 36.35 4.88
N ASP A 693 47.05 37.45 4.87
CA ASP A 693 47.50 38.19 6.06
C ASP A 693 46.34 38.36 7.06
N SER A 694 46.53 37.81 8.25
CA SER A 694 45.63 37.93 9.39
C SER A 694 45.55 39.40 9.83
N ASP A 695 44.39 40.01 9.64
CA ASP A 695 44.12 41.38 10.08
C ASP A 695 44.24 41.45 11.63
N PRO A 696 45.10 42.32 12.21
CA PRO A 696 45.33 42.43 13.66
C PRO A 696 44.08 42.77 14.48
N THR A 697 42.99 43.14 13.82
CA THR A 697 41.68 43.39 14.41
C THR A 697 41.01 42.13 14.98
N LEU A 698 41.36 40.93 14.51
CA LEU A 698 40.87 39.65 15.07
C LEU A 698 41.40 39.35 16.49
N ALA A 699 42.55 39.93 16.88
CA ALA A 699 43.05 39.82 18.25
C ALA A 699 42.20 40.60 19.25
N LEU A 700 41.46 41.63 18.81
CA LEU A 700 40.64 42.47 19.69
C LEU A 700 39.24 41.89 19.96
N PHE A 701 38.68 41.09 19.05
CA PHE A 701 37.34 40.50 19.20
C PHE A 701 37.33 39.12 19.88
N SER A 702 38.49 38.49 20.07
CA SER A 702 38.63 37.19 20.76
C SER A 702 38.37 37.24 22.28
N ASN A 703 38.27 38.44 22.87
CA ASN A 703 38.14 38.59 24.32
C ASN A 703 36.70 38.51 24.87
N ASN A 704 35.68 38.21 24.06
CA ASN A 704 34.31 38.22 24.57
C ASN A 704 33.34 37.24 23.87
N SER A 705 33.67 35.95 23.82
CA SER A 705 32.73 34.81 23.88
C SER A 705 33.54 33.52 23.78
N GLY A 706 33.19 32.50 24.58
CA GLY A 706 34.01 31.31 24.87
C GLY A 706 34.24 30.32 23.71
N GLY A 707 34.85 30.77 22.61
CA GLY A 707 35.41 29.95 21.55
C GLY A 707 36.93 29.76 21.69
N ILE A 708 37.43 28.61 21.25
CA ILE A 708 38.84 28.22 21.28
C ILE A 708 39.67 29.24 20.47
N SER A 709 40.71 29.84 21.08
CA SER A 709 41.50 30.90 20.45
C SER A 709 42.36 30.37 19.29
N ALA A 710 42.67 31.24 18.33
CA ALA A 710 43.58 30.93 17.22
C ALA A 710 44.97 30.45 17.70
N ASP A 711 45.45 30.96 18.83
CA ASP A 711 46.69 30.48 19.48
C ASP A 711 46.56 29.06 20.05
N THR A 712 45.36 28.68 20.49
CA THR A 712 45.07 27.31 20.95
C THR A 712 45.00 26.36 19.76
N LEU A 713 44.46 26.81 18.62
CA LEU A 713 44.45 26.01 17.38
C LEU A 713 45.84 25.88 16.76
N LEU A 714 46.67 26.93 16.81
CA LEU A 714 48.06 26.92 16.34
C LEU A 714 48.96 26.05 17.22
N SER A 715 48.75 26.03 18.54
CA SER A 715 49.45 25.12 19.45
C SER A 715 49.00 23.67 19.30
N ILE A 716 47.74 23.41 18.96
CA ILE A 716 47.25 22.06 18.60
C ILE A 716 47.83 21.59 17.25
N ALA A 717 47.95 22.47 16.25
CA ALA A 717 48.56 22.15 14.95
C ALA A 717 50.06 21.80 15.08
N GLN A 718 50.76 22.32 16.10
CA GLN A 718 52.16 22.01 16.39
C GLN A 718 52.36 20.74 17.24
N LEU A 719 51.30 20.11 17.75
CA LEU A 719 51.39 19.01 18.72
C LEU A 719 51.43 17.59 18.13
N LYS A 720 51.63 17.41 16.82
CA LYS A 720 51.98 16.09 16.24
C LYS A 720 53.04 16.21 15.14
N ARG A 721 54.30 16.02 15.54
CA ARG A 721 55.31 15.33 14.73
C ARG A 721 55.43 13.89 15.21
#